data_AF-Q23AI8-F1
#
_entry.id   AF-Q23AI8-F1
#
_cell.length_a   1.000
_cell.length_b   1.000
_cell.length_c   1.000
_cell.angle_alpha   90.00
_cell.angle_beta   90.00
_cell.angle_gamma   90.00
#
_symmetry.space_group_name_H-M   'P 1'
#
loop_
_entity.id
_entity.type
_entity.pdbx_description
1 polymer ?
#
loop_
_entity_poly.entity_id
_entity_poly.type
_entity_poly.pdbx_seq_one_letter_code
_entity_poly.pdbx_strand_id
1 'polypeptide(L)'
;MFKFTQKSLAFGANKANNILRGIQNQRFATKKVVPSNLDQYDVIIIGSNMGAVLARHINEITNGRNTVFVASSSSIREQHHLRVAYELGSCKKENFILDTKSIITPFIPHSDGVRVKEIHPESNTVVLENDRTIQYKRLVISTGLQNNFEAIPGLKDAVYDQDHPAFSPYDVTGKQASVKDPYYWYNFYGGKCIFYIPKFPIRGEIQEYNFLVAYDQWVENQKNMSQKIDIEFTIVNANDSFSQYSKQADEYFKEELKKRGIKVLYNTQIENIDKPKRQVTVVGKNGGKTVEKYDNLYSIIPTKGHEFLQQANLCNEQGLLSVDSHTLQHKKYKNIFGFGDIIDVPTTRSFFGTQEQLNVVRQNVIRSLHGQSLTAQYFGQSKTPLYIGKNKLTFVSQNYDKPSKFSMLDKEGRHLCYLRNFIYSHFYQYINTAYYKFAIWGKPYFLWPKTYHSSSKGVQNVSETHTEHSEKKDVKQSNKTGQQFVYKPQAQFACLDVISPEIQAQYFVVKDPSKSVQNIFKNELNEQQKQAKEQEDRVKKAEQEQKKKEQQLKREKEEKEQKEREEEYRKKKEQEELERKRQEEEQEKKRQLELQRQKEEQERQKKIEQERLQQEEQEKLKKQEQERLRQQQLQEEEALKKQQQLEKEKQEELEKQQKQQEEAEVDAKQEDEQPQQPASNPSSESESPKKRKGRPKKEKKE
;
A
#
# COMPACT_ATOMS: atom_id res chain seq x y z
N MET A 1 24.30 -8.56 30.35
CA MET A 1 23.17 -8.49 29.40
C MET A 1 23.49 -9.02 27.99
N PHE A 2 24.58 -8.59 27.32
CA PHE A 2 24.87 -8.89 25.89
C PHE A 2 24.83 -10.39 25.48
N LYS A 3 25.27 -11.32 26.35
CA LYS A 3 25.17 -12.76 26.10
C LYS A 3 23.75 -13.34 26.22
N PHE A 4 22.86 -12.67 26.96
CA PHE A 4 21.46 -13.08 27.13
C PHE A 4 20.61 -12.63 25.93
N THR A 5 20.88 -11.44 25.38
CA THR A 5 20.27 -10.97 24.14
C THR A 5 20.70 -11.81 22.94
N GLN A 6 21.99 -12.19 22.82
CA GLN A 6 22.42 -13.12 21.75
C GLN A 6 21.70 -14.48 21.82
N LYS A 7 21.60 -15.12 23.00
CA LYS A 7 20.85 -16.39 23.13
C LYS A 7 19.37 -16.22 22.80
N SER A 8 18.74 -15.12 23.21
CA SER A 8 17.33 -14.84 22.89
C SER A 8 17.11 -14.57 21.38
N LEU A 9 18.02 -13.82 20.74
CA LEU A 9 18.02 -13.58 19.29
C LEU A 9 18.22 -14.86 18.48
N ALA A 10 19.18 -15.71 18.88
CA ALA A 10 19.41 -17.01 18.24
C ALA A 10 18.21 -17.96 18.41
N PHE A 11 17.56 -17.96 19.57
CA PHE A 11 16.34 -18.73 19.81
C PHE A 11 15.16 -18.20 18.98
N GLY A 12 15.03 -16.88 18.85
CA GLY A 12 14.05 -16.23 17.97
C GLY A 12 14.27 -16.56 16.49
N ALA A 13 15.52 -16.48 16.01
CA ALA A 13 15.90 -16.80 14.63
C ALA A 13 15.69 -18.29 14.30
N ASN A 14 16.09 -19.20 15.19
CA ASN A 14 15.85 -20.63 15.01
C ASN A 14 14.36 -20.99 15.06
N LYS A 15 13.56 -20.31 15.90
CA LYS A 15 12.11 -20.49 15.93
C LYS A 15 11.43 -19.91 14.68
N ALA A 16 11.91 -18.78 14.16
CA ALA A 16 11.47 -18.23 12.87
C ALA A 16 11.83 -19.17 11.70
N ASN A 17 13.05 -19.74 11.67
CA ASN A 17 13.45 -20.74 10.68
C ASN A 17 12.63 -22.03 10.78
N ASN A 18 12.28 -22.48 11.98
CA ASN A 18 11.40 -23.64 12.16
C ASN A 18 9.93 -23.33 11.78
N ILE A 19 9.46 -22.10 11.95
CA ILE A 19 8.16 -21.65 11.41
C ILE A 19 8.21 -21.61 9.88
N LEU A 20 9.28 -21.07 9.27
CA LEU A 20 9.48 -21.07 7.81
C LEU A 20 9.57 -22.49 7.24
N ARG A 21 10.26 -23.42 7.91
CA ARG A 21 10.26 -24.86 7.56
C ARG A 21 8.90 -25.52 7.76
N GLY A 22 8.15 -25.13 8.79
CA GLY A 22 6.77 -25.57 9.01
C GLY A 22 5.81 -25.07 7.92
N ILE A 23 6.06 -23.88 7.36
CA ILE A 23 5.34 -23.33 6.21
C ILE A 23 5.74 -24.09 4.93
N GLN A 24 7.02 -24.40 4.72
CA GLN A 24 7.49 -25.22 3.60
C GLN A 24 6.94 -26.67 3.63
N ASN A 25 6.71 -27.22 4.81
CA ASN A 25 6.17 -28.58 5.00
C ASN A 25 4.64 -28.66 5.07
N GLN A 26 3.91 -27.56 4.83
CA GLN A 26 2.49 -27.68 4.52
C GLN A 26 2.35 -28.42 3.19
N ARG A 27 1.75 -29.62 3.22
CA ARG A 27 1.35 -30.33 2.01
C ARG A 27 0.52 -29.38 1.15
N PHE A 28 1.08 -28.95 0.02
CA PHE A 28 0.34 -28.25 -1.02
C PHE A 28 -0.69 -29.22 -1.59
N ALA A 29 -1.86 -29.30 -0.96
CA ALA A 29 -3.07 -29.67 -1.67
C ALA A 29 -3.10 -28.77 -2.92
N THR A 30 -3.33 -29.37 -4.09
CA THR A 30 -3.31 -28.69 -5.39
C THR A 30 -4.47 -27.71 -5.46
N LYS A 31 -4.28 -26.53 -4.85
CA LYS A 31 -5.28 -25.46 -4.77
C LYS A 31 -5.69 -25.11 -6.20
N LYS A 32 -6.98 -25.22 -6.47
CA LYS A 32 -7.56 -24.92 -7.78
C LYS A 32 -7.22 -23.47 -8.14
N VAL A 33 -6.48 -23.27 -9.23
CA VAL A 33 -6.28 -21.94 -9.81
C VAL A 33 -7.61 -21.48 -10.37
N VAL A 34 -8.11 -20.34 -9.91
CA VAL A 34 -9.35 -19.76 -10.45
C VAL A 34 -9.01 -19.01 -11.74
N PRO A 35 -9.71 -19.26 -12.87
CA PRO A 35 -9.45 -18.55 -14.12
C PRO A 35 -9.56 -17.03 -13.97
N SER A 36 -8.71 -16.29 -14.68
CA SER A 36 -8.70 -14.83 -14.66
C SER A 36 -9.76 -14.19 -15.53
N ASN A 37 -10.44 -14.96 -16.38
CA ASN A 37 -11.38 -14.52 -17.41
C ASN A 37 -12.86 -14.87 -17.10
N LEU A 38 -13.24 -15.10 -15.83
CA LEU A 38 -14.65 -15.33 -15.48
C LEU A 38 -15.45 -14.02 -15.55
N ASP A 39 -16.71 -14.11 -15.98
CA ASP A 39 -17.64 -12.98 -15.99
C ASP A 39 -18.20 -12.66 -14.59
N GLN A 40 -18.04 -13.58 -13.63
CA GLN A 40 -18.52 -13.43 -12.26
C GLN A 40 -17.53 -14.00 -11.23
N TYR A 41 -17.38 -13.30 -10.10
CA TYR A 41 -16.68 -13.77 -8.91
C TYR A 41 -17.56 -13.65 -7.65
N ASP A 42 -17.31 -14.47 -6.62
CA ASP A 42 -17.99 -14.31 -5.33
C ASP A 42 -17.53 -13.02 -4.63
N VAL A 43 -16.23 -12.72 -4.68
CA VAL A 43 -15.64 -11.52 -4.08
C VAL A 43 -14.74 -10.79 -5.06
N ILE A 44 -15.04 -9.53 -5.37
CA ILE A 44 -14.10 -8.61 -6.03
C ILE A 44 -13.49 -7.70 -4.96
N ILE A 45 -12.17 -7.52 -5.01
CA ILE A 45 -11.42 -6.61 -4.13
C ILE A 45 -10.71 -5.57 -5.01
N ILE A 46 -11.01 -4.29 -4.78
CA ILE A 46 -10.39 -3.17 -5.51
C ILE A 46 -9.26 -2.59 -4.64
N GLY A 47 -8.03 -2.66 -5.15
CA GLY A 47 -6.80 -2.29 -4.45
C GLY A 47 -6.03 -3.51 -3.95
N SER A 48 -4.74 -3.61 -4.28
CA SER A 48 -3.91 -4.78 -3.97
C SER A 48 -2.94 -4.65 -2.79
N ASN A 49 -2.92 -3.53 -2.06
CA ASN A 49 -2.02 -3.38 -0.92
C ASN A 49 -2.44 -4.33 0.23
N MET A 50 -3.33 -3.87 1.10
CA MET A 50 -3.94 -4.74 2.11
C MET A 50 -5.08 -5.61 1.52
N GLY A 51 -5.61 -5.25 0.35
CA GLY A 51 -6.59 -6.06 -0.36
C GLY A 51 -6.05 -7.41 -0.88
N ALA A 52 -4.77 -7.53 -1.24
CA ALA A 52 -4.17 -8.83 -1.60
C ALA A 52 -4.06 -9.76 -0.38
N VAL A 53 -3.71 -9.21 0.79
CA VAL A 53 -3.69 -9.94 2.07
C VAL A 53 -5.10 -10.42 2.44
N LEU A 54 -6.13 -9.60 2.23
CA LEU A 54 -7.53 -10.00 2.40
C LEU A 54 -7.92 -11.12 1.43
N ALA A 55 -7.57 -10.97 0.14
CA ALA A 55 -7.88 -11.94 -0.90
C ALA A 55 -7.34 -13.33 -0.54
N ARG A 56 -6.06 -13.40 -0.15
CA ARG A 56 -5.42 -14.62 0.34
C ARG A 56 -6.18 -15.21 1.52
N HIS A 57 -6.49 -14.42 2.55
CA HIS A 57 -7.17 -14.94 3.72
C HIS A 57 -8.59 -15.47 3.42
N ILE A 58 -9.33 -14.86 2.49
CA ILE A 58 -10.64 -15.38 2.04
C ILE A 58 -10.45 -16.71 1.30
N ASN A 59 -9.52 -16.77 0.34
CA ASN A 59 -9.18 -17.99 -0.40
C ASN A 59 -8.76 -19.14 0.56
N GLU A 60 -8.01 -18.82 1.62
CA GLU A 60 -7.55 -19.79 2.62
C GLU A 60 -8.66 -20.27 3.55
N ILE A 61 -9.48 -19.39 4.14
CA ILE A 61 -10.62 -19.82 4.99
C ILE A 61 -11.59 -20.69 4.19
N THR A 62 -11.84 -20.31 2.93
CA THR A 62 -12.83 -20.99 2.09
C THR A 62 -12.26 -22.23 1.39
N ASN A 63 -10.96 -22.54 1.55
CA ASN A 63 -10.24 -23.57 0.82
C ASN A 63 -10.45 -23.50 -0.71
N GLY A 64 -10.49 -22.28 -1.27
CA GLY A 64 -10.72 -22.05 -2.70
C GLY A 64 -12.15 -22.34 -3.20
N ARG A 65 -13.12 -22.58 -2.30
CA ARG A 65 -14.53 -22.76 -2.67
C ARG A 65 -15.18 -21.47 -3.15
N ASN A 66 -14.71 -20.32 -2.68
CA ASN A 66 -15.17 -19.01 -3.14
C ASN A 66 -14.19 -18.38 -4.11
N THR A 67 -14.71 -17.86 -5.21
CA THR A 67 -13.90 -17.22 -6.25
C THR A 67 -13.60 -15.77 -5.85
N VAL A 68 -12.32 -15.41 -5.81
CA VAL A 68 -11.85 -14.07 -5.42
C VAL A 68 -11.06 -13.45 -6.56
N PHE A 69 -11.30 -12.18 -6.87
CA PHE A 69 -10.58 -11.42 -7.89
C PHE A 69 -10.03 -10.10 -7.31
N VAL A 70 -8.80 -9.73 -7.69
CA VAL A 70 -8.14 -8.51 -7.21
C VAL A 70 -7.89 -7.52 -8.35
N ALA A 71 -8.61 -6.40 -8.36
CA ALA A 71 -8.37 -5.31 -9.29
C ALA A 71 -7.27 -4.38 -8.75
N SER A 72 -6.23 -4.10 -9.54
CA SER A 72 -5.09 -3.27 -9.16
C SER A 72 -4.57 -2.45 -10.32
N SER A 73 -4.33 -1.16 -10.07
CA SER A 73 -3.68 -0.22 -10.98
C SER A 73 -2.14 -0.26 -10.99
N SER A 74 -1.53 -0.76 -9.92
CA SER A 74 -0.08 -0.71 -9.73
C SER A 74 0.53 -2.11 -9.74
N SER A 75 1.69 -2.23 -10.40
CA SER A 75 2.58 -3.38 -10.34
C SER A 75 3.39 -3.44 -9.04
N ILE A 76 3.55 -2.33 -8.31
CA ILE A 76 4.35 -2.26 -7.08
C ILE A 76 3.61 -1.58 -5.92
N ARG A 77 4.05 -1.86 -4.69
CA ARG A 77 3.49 -1.31 -3.44
C ARG A 77 4.61 -0.87 -2.50
N GLU A 78 4.57 0.40 -2.10
CA GLU A 78 5.44 0.97 -1.06
C GLU A 78 4.85 0.74 0.33
N GLN A 79 5.69 0.28 1.26
CA GLN A 79 5.34 0.13 2.68
C GLN A 79 5.52 1.46 3.42
N HIS A 80 4.62 2.44 3.17
CA HIS A 80 4.75 3.82 3.69
C HIS A 80 4.94 3.94 5.21
N HIS A 81 4.48 2.98 6.03
CA HIS A 81 4.75 2.95 7.47
C HIS A 81 6.24 2.74 7.81
N LEU A 82 7.03 2.25 6.86
CA LEU A 82 8.49 2.12 6.93
C LEU A 82 9.21 3.30 6.22
N ARG A 83 8.51 4.33 5.72
CA ARG A 83 9.12 5.39 4.90
C ARG A 83 10.33 6.03 5.55
N VAL A 84 10.20 6.55 6.77
CA VAL A 84 11.32 7.18 7.51
C VAL A 84 12.47 6.19 7.75
N ALA A 85 12.19 4.91 7.99
CA ALA A 85 13.24 3.89 8.12
C ALA A 85 13.95 3.59 6.79
N TYR A 86 13.24 3.68 5.66
CA TYR A 86 13.81 3.57 4.31
C TYR A 86 14.65 4.80 3.96
N GLU A 87 14.15 6.00 4.26
CA GLU A 87 14.86 7.26 4.03
C GLU A 87 16.18 7.37 4.83
N LEU A 88 16.21 6.83 6.05
CA LEU A 88 17.44 6.71 6.86
C LEU A 88 18.33 5.52 6.44
N GLY A 89 17.95 4.75 5.41
CA GLY A 89 18.62 3.54 4.91
C GLY A 89 18.66 2.35 5.88
N SER A 90 17.87 2.38 6.96
CA SER A 90 17.73 1.24 7.89
C SER A 90 16.79 0.15 7.35
N CYS A 91 15.83 0.51 6.50
CA CYS A 91 14.96 -0.41 5.78
C CYS A 91 15.51 -0.69 4.37
N LYS A 92 15.58 -1.95 3.98
CA LYS A 92 16.06 -2.36 2.64
C LYS A 92 15.01 -2.08 1.57
N LYS A 93 15.44 -1.74 0.35
CA LYS A 93 14.54 -1.43 -0.78
C LYS A 93 13.60 -2.59 -1.12
N GLU A 94 14.06 -3.84 -1.01
CA GLU A 94 13.28 -5.05 -1.31
C GLU A 94 12.24 -5.37 -0.23
N ASN A 95 12.37 -4.76 0.95
CA ASN A 95 11.35 -4.77 1.99
C ASN A 95 10.44 -3.54 1.91
N PHE A 96 10.94 -2.38 1.49
CA PHE A 96 10.11 -1.18 1.32
C PHE A 96 9.18 -1.27 0.09
N ILE A 97 9.69 -1.77 -1.04
CA ILE A 97 8.94 -1.92 -2.30
C ILE A 97 8.64 -3.40 -2.53
N LEU A 98 7.36 -3.76 -2.58
CA LEU A 98 6.87 -5.10 -2.88
C LEU A 98 6.24 -5.15 -4.28
N ASP A 99 6.52 -6.20 -5.04
CA ASP A 99 5.80 -6.48 -6.29
C ASP A 99 4.37 -6.98 -5.98
N THR A 100 3.38 -6.38 -6.65
CA THR A 100 1.95 -6.68 -6.51
C THR A 100 1.65 -8.13 -6.87
N LYS A 101 2.31 -8.71 -7.89
CA LYS A 101 2.08 -10.12 -8.25
C LYS A 101 2.64 -11.07 -7.18
N SER A 102 3.75 -10.72 -6.55
CA SER A 102 4.36 -11.53 -5.48
C SER A 102 3.54 -11.59 -4.17
N ILE A 103 2.65 -10.62 -3.93
CA ILE A 103 1.76 -10.59 -2.75
C ILE A 103 0.37 -11.17 -3.02
N ILE A 104 -0.09 -11.16 -4.27
CA ILE A 104 -1.31 -11.87 -4.68
C ILE A 104 -0.92 -13.34 -4.91
N THR A 105 -1.44 -14.27 -4.10
CA THR A 105 -1.08 -15.70 -4.27
C THR A 105 -1.45 -16.20 -5.67
N PRO A 106 -0.66 -17.09 -6.32
CA PRO A 106 -0.84 -17.49 -7.71
C PRO A 106 -2.17 -18.22 -8.02
N PHE A 107 -2.94 -18.57 -7.00
CA PHE A 107 -4.27 -19.17 -7.12
C PHE A 107 -5.40 -18.14 -7.27
N ILE A 108 -5.11 -16.84 -7.09
CA ILE A 108 -6.09 -15.74 -7.09
C ILE A 108 -5.88 -14.88 -8.34
N PRO A 109 -6.87 -14.80 -9.25
CA PRO A 109 -6.78 -13.94 -10.41
C PRO A 109 -6.80 -12.46 -10.08
N HIS A 110 -6.15 -11.68 -10.93
CA HIS A 110 -6.02 -10.23 -10.79
C HIS A 110 -6.17 -9.51 -12.12
N SER A 111 -6.40 -8.20 -12.09
CA SER A 111 -6.57 -7.37 -13.31
C SER A 111 -5.29 -7.03 -14.06
N ASP A 112 -4.13 -7.58 -13.67
CA ASP A 112 -2.84 -7.42 -14.36
C ASP A 112 -2.34 -5.97 -14.57
N GLY A 113 -2.85 -5.02 -13.76
CA GLY A 113 -2.54 -3.59 -13.87
C GLY A 113 -3.66 -2.77 -14.52
N VAL A 114 -4.64 -3.41 -15.16
CA VAL A 114 -5.84 -2.75 -15.68
C VAL A 114 -6.66 -2.19 -14.51
N ARG A 115 -6.98 -0.89 -14.57
CA ARG A 115 -7.70 -0.21 -13.48
C ARG A 115 -9.20 -0.47 -13.56
N VAL A 116 -9.89 -0.18 -12.46
CA VAL A 116 -11.36 -0.04 -12.46
C VAL A 116 -11.69 1.31 -13.07
N LYS A 117 -12.59 1.29 -14.05
CA LYS A 117 -13.14 2.46 -14.74
C LYS A 117 -14.41 2.93 -14.02
N GLU A 118 -15.36 2.01 -13.80
CA GLU A 118 -16.67 2.28 -13.23
C GLU A 118 -17.12 1.15 -12.27
N ILE A 119 -18.02 1.48 -11.34
CA ILE A 119 -18.75 0.50 -10.52
C ILE A 119 -20.24 0.82 -10.69
N HIS A 120 -21.06 -0.20 -10.86
CA HIS A 120 -22.52 -0.09 -10.85
C HIS A 120 -23.07 -0.91 -9.67
N PRO A 121 -23.31 -0.27 -8.51
CA PRO A 121 -23.73 -0.97 -7.29
C PRO A 121 -25.07 -1.67 -7.42
N GLU A 122 -26.01 -1.11 -8.19
CA GLU A 122 -27.37 -1.65 -8.35
C GLU A 122 -27.38 -2.96 -9.17
N SER A 123 -26.53 -3.08 -10.20
CA SER A 123 -26.36 -4.28 -11.02
C SER A 123 -25.27 -5.23 -10.51
N ASN A 124 -24.58 -4.87 -9.43
CA ASN A 124 -23.46 -5.62 -8.84
C ASN A 124 -22.31 -5.90 -9.82
N THR A 125 -21.93 -4.90 -10.62
CA THR A 125 -20.88 -5.01 -11.64
C THR A 125 -19.75 -3.99 -11.45
N VAL A 126 -18.55 -4.38 -11.85
CA VAL A 126 -17.37 -3.53 -11.99
C VAL A 126 -16.93 -3.54 -13.45
N VAL A 127 -16.66 -2.37 -14.02
CA VAL A 127 -16.11 -2.22 -15.38
C VAL A 127 -14.63 -1.84 -15.27
N LEU A 128 -13.78 -2.56 -15.99
CA LEU A 128 -12.35 -2.28 -16.08
C LEU A 128 -12.04 -1.32 -17.25
N GLU A 129 -10.86 -0.71 -17.26
CA GLU A 129 -10.43 0.20 -18.35
C GLU A 129 -10.28 -0.47 -19.72
N ASN A 130 -10.23 -1.81 -19.78
CA ASN A 130 -10.30 -2.57 -21.03
C ASN A 130 -11.73 -2.99 -21.40
N ASP A 131 -12.73 -2.25 -20.90
CA ASP A 131 -14.17 -2.44 -21.04
C ASP A 131 -14.72 -3.82 -20.63
N ARG A 132 -13.90 -4.64 -19.96
CA ARG A 132 -14.36 -5.89 -19.35
C ARG A 132 -15.25 -5.58 -18.14
N THR A 133 -16.49 -6.02 -18.23
CA THR A 133 -17.45 -6.01 -17.12
C THR A 133 -17.36 -7.31 -16.33
N ILE A 134 -17.39 -7.23 -15.00
CA ILE A 134 -17.30 -8.38 -14.09
C ILE A 134 -18.36 -8.24 -12.98
N GLN A 135 -19.19 -9.27 -12.81
CA GLN A 135 -20.19 -9.36 -11.74
C GLN A 135 -19.57 -9.80 -10.41
N TYR A 136 -20.10 -9.30 -9.29
CA TYR A 136 -19.70 -9.71 -7.95
C TYR A 136 -20.88 -10.13 -7.07
N LYS A 137 -20.69 -11.09 -6.15
CA LYS A 137 -21.61 -11.26 -5.02
C LYS A 137 -21.29 -10.28 -3.90
N ARG A 138 -20.00 -10.05 -3.60
CA ARG A 138 -19.51 -9.06 -2.62
C ARG A 138 -18.39 -8.23 -3.22
N LEU A 139 -18.39 -6.93 -2.94
CA LEU A 139 -17.34 -5.99 -3.33
C LEU A 139 -16.61 -5.49 -2.10
N VAL A 140 -15.28 -5.43 -2.15
CA VAL A 140 -14.46 -4.81 -1.10
C VAL A 140 -13.57 -3.73 -1.68
N ILE A 141 -13.66 -2.53 -1.12
CA ILE A 141 -12.92 -1.35 -1.59
C ILE A 141 -11.79 -1.05 -0.60
N SER A 142 -10.56 -1.16 -1.08
CA SER A 142 -9.30 -0.96 -0.32
C SER A 142 -8.27 -0.24 -1.18
N THR A 143 -8.71 0.76 -1.96
CA THR A 143 -7.88 1.55 -2.88
C THR A 143 -6.83 2.41 -2.17
N GLY A 144 -7.14 2.83 -0.94
CA GLY A 144 -6.46 3.95 -0.30
C GLY A 144 -6.87 5.30 -0.92
N LEU A 145 -6.13 6.35 -0.60
CA LEU A 145 -6.28 7.69 -1.19
C LEU A 145 -5.31 7.88 -2.36
N GLN A 146 -5.73 8.62 -3.39
CA GLN A 146 -4.92 8.96 -4.56
C GLN A 146 -4.02 10.17 -4.28
N ASN A 147 -2.76 10.12 -4.74
CA ASN A 147 -1.87 11.28 -4.73
C ASN A 147 -2.40 12.34 -5.71
N ASN A 148 -2.56 13.58 -5.25
CA ASN A 148 -3.03 14.72 -6.04
C ASN A 148 -1.90 15.74 -6.22
N PHE A 149 -0.94 15.42 -7.10
CA PHE A 149 0.15 16.34 -7.44
C PHE A 149 -0.34 17.65 -8.10
N GLU A 150 -1.48 17.60 -8.79
CA GLU A 150 -2.07 18.74 -9.51
C GLU A 150 -2.68 19.79 -8.57
N ALA A 151 -2.90 19.45 -7.29
CA ALA A 151 -3.36 20.40 -6.28
C ALA A 151 -2.36 21.54 -5.99
N ILE A 152 -1.09 21.37 -6.36
CA ILE A 152 -0.03 22.38 -6.19
C ILE A 152 0.78 22.43 -7.49
N PRO A 153 0.51 23.39 -8.39
CA PRO A 153 1.33 23.61 -9.58
C PRO A 153 2.83 23.72 -9.24
N GLY A 154 3.66 23.08 -10.07
CA GLY A 154 5.10 22.95 -9.86
C GLY A 154 5.56 21.87 -8.87
N LEU A 155 4.67 21.32 -8.02
CA LEU A 155 5.06 20.28 -7.04
C LEU A 155 5.66 19.04 -7.69
N LYS A 156 5.00 18.53 -8.73
CA LYS A 156 5.46 17.35 -9.48
C LYS A 156 6.85 17.59 -10.05
N ASP A 157 7.03 18.71 -10.75
CA ASP A 157 8.25 19.02 -11.49
C ASP A 157 9.44 19.34 -10.58
N ALA A 158 9.19 19.81 -9.36
CA ALA A 158 10.19 20.04 -8.33
C ALA A 158 10.60 18.75 -7.59
N VAL A 159 9.64 17.87 -7.26
CA VAL A 159 9.90 16.59 -6.57
C VAL A 159 10.54 15.56 -7.51
N TYR A 160 10.14 15.54 -8.79
CA TYR A 160 10.60 14.58 -9.80
C TYR A 160 11.99 14.92 -10.36
N ASP A 161 12.43 16.17 -10.22
CA ASP A 161 13.78 16.60 -10.55
C ASP A 161 14.77 16.07 -9.50
N GLN A 162 15.88 15.48 -9.97
CA GLN A 162 16.88 14.89 -9.08
C GLN A 162 17.71 15.92 -8.32
N ASP A 163 18.10 17.01 -8.99
CA ASP A 163 19.07 18.00 -8.51
C ASP A 163 18.38 19.14 -7.75
N HIS A 164 17.05 19.26 -7.88
CA HIS A 164 16.25 20.21 -7.14
C HIS A 164 16.14 19.84 -5.65
N PRO A 165 16.28 20.76 -4.67
CA PRO A 165 16.14 20.44 -3.25
C PRO A 165 14.67 20.39 -2.78
N ALA A 166 13.84 19.57 -3.45
CA ALA A 166 12.45 19.31 -3.08
C ALA A 166 12.16 17.81 -2.98
N PHE A 167 11.55 17.37 -1.87
CA PHE A 167 11.39 15.98 -1.47
C PHE A 167 9.94 15.65 -1.10
N SER A 168 9.60 14.35 -1.06
CA SER A 168 8.28 13.86 -0.66
C SER A 168 8.35 12.45 -0.03
N PRO A 169 7.32 12.02 0.72
CA PRO A 169 7.23 10.68 1.32
C PRO A 169 6.90 9.56 0.31
N TYR A 170 6.82 9.88 -0.99
CA TYR A 170 6.46 8.97 -2.07
C TYR A 170 7.57 8.93 -3.11
N ASP A 171 7.97 7.74 -3.55
CA ASP A 171 8.99 7.63 -4.59
C ASP A 171 8.37 7.77 -5.99
N VAL A 172 9.08 8.49 -6.86
CA VAL A 172 8.74 8.53 -8.27
C VAL A 172 9.11 7.18 -8.87
N THR A 173 8.09 6.40 -9.28
CA THR A 173 8.31 5.04 -9.76
C THR A 173 7.95 4.91 -11.24
N GLY A 174 8.91 4.41 -12.02
CA GLY A 174 8.78 4.24 -13.47
C GLY A 174 10.11 3.83 -14.12
N LYS A 175 10.07 3.36 -15.38
CA LYS A 175 11.26 2.85 -16.10
C LYS A 175 12.34 3.90 -16.38
N GLN A 176 12.05 5.19 -16.20
CA GLN A 176 12.95 6.32 -16.38
C GLN A 176 13.22 7.08 -15.07
N ALA A 177 12.66 6.63 -13.94
CA ALA A 177 12.81 7.32 -12.66
C ALA A 177 14.05 6.81 -11.93
N SER A 178 15.13 7.58 -11.98
CA SER A 178 16.19 7.54 -10.98
C SER A 178 15.57 7.75 -9.60
N VAL A 179 15.88 6.89 -8.61
CA VAL A 179 15.45 7.16 -7.23
C VAL A 179 16.31 8.28 -6.69
N LYS A 180 15.69 9.43 -6.43
CA LYS A 180 16.32 10.54 -5.71
C LYS A 180 16.74 10.06 -4.33
N ASP A 181 18.00 10.29 -3.97
CA ASP A 181 18.52 9.81 -2.69
C ASP A 181 17.86 10.58 -1.52
N PRO A 182 17.06 9.92 -0.66
CA PRO A 182 16.39 10.57 0.44
C PRO A 182 17.37 11.13 1.50
N TYR A 183 18.64 10.67 1.54
CA TYR A 183 19.64 11.22 2.44
C TYR A 183 19.86 12.73 2.24
N TYR A 184 19.62 13.29 1.05
CA TYR A 184 19.77 14.73 0.81
C TYR A 184 18.84 15.58 1.69
N TRP A 185 17.65 15.10 2.03
CA TRP A 185 16.76 15.79 2.98
C TRP A 185 17.38 15.90 4.38
N TYR A 186 18.11 14.85 4.80
CA TYR A 186 18.77 14.75 6.11
C TYR A 186 20.18 15.36 6.13
N ASN A 187 20.82 15.53 4.95
CA ASN A 187 22.14 16.14 4.77
C ASN A 187 22.04 17.65 4.49
N PHE A 188 21.13 18.34 5.19
CA PHE A 188 21.04 19.80 5.15
C PHE A 188 22.01 20.42 6.15
N TYR A 189 22.72 21.46 5.72
CA TYR A 189 23.79 22.12 6.48
C TYR A 189 23.53 23.61 6.78
N GLY A 190 22.38 24.16 6.41
CA GLY A 190 22.03 25.56 6.67
C GLY A 190 21.23 26.22 5.55
N GLY A 191 20.58 27.33 5.88
CA GLY A 191 19.64 28.04 5.01
C GLY A 191 18.18 27.80 5.42
N LYS A 192 17.25 28.11 4.52
CA LYS A 192 15.81 28.08 4.78
C LYS A 192 15.17 26.75 4.39
N CYS A 193 14.55 26.11 5.38
CA CYS A 193 13.92 24.80 5.22
C CYS A 193 12.40 24.88 5.46
N ILE A 194 11.62 24.30 4.55
CA ILE A 194 10.16 24.25 4.63
C ILE A 194 9.69 22.80 4.66
N PHE A 195 8.92 22.42 5.68
CA PHE A 195 8.18 21.16 5.71
C PHE A 195 6.68 21.44 5.55
N TYR A 196 6.03 20.82 4.57
CA TYR A 196 4.63 21.07 4.26
C TYR A 196 3.71 19.89 4.59
N ILE A 197 2.64 20.19 5.33
CA ILE A 197 1.52 19.29 5.65
C ILE A 197 0.27 19.81 4.93
N PRO A 198 -0.27 19.08 3.93
CA PRO A 198 -1.45 19.48 3.19
C PRO A 198 -2.73 19.35 4.02
N LYS A 199 -3.84 19.84 3.48
CA LYS A 199 -5.14 19.77 4.14
C LYS A 199 -5.64 18.32 4.21
N PHE A 200 -6.24 17.94 5.34
CA PHE A 200 -6.88 16.64 5.52
C PHE A 200 -8.03 16.42 4.51
N PRO A 201 -8.25 15.19 3.97
CA PRO A 201 -7.59 13.93 4.32
C PRO A 201 -6.18 13.76 3.75
N ILE A 202 -5.29 13.20 4.57
CA ILE A 202 -3.92 12.84 4.21
C ILE A 202 -3.75 11.32 4.33
N ARG A 203 -2.96 10.71 3.44
CA ARG A 203 -2.40 9.37 3.67
C ARG A 203 -1.47 9.41 4.89
N GLY A 204 -1.47 8.35 5.69
CA GLY A 204 -0.38 8.13 6.66
C GLY A 204 -0.12 9.27 7.64
N GLU A 205 -1.18 9.91 8.16
CA GLU A 205 -1.08 10.91 9.22
C GLU A 205 -0.17 10.39 10.37
N ILE A 206 0.73 11.24 10.89
CA ILE A 206 1.81 10.90 11.84
C ILE A 206 2.96 10.07 11.24
N GLN A 207 2.72 9.00 10.47
CA GLN A 207 3.80 8.15 9.94
C GLN A 207 4.66 8.83 8.85
N GLU A 208 4.12 9.83 8.15
CA GLU A 208 4.85 10.62 7.13
C GLU A 208 5.59 11.84 7.73
N TYR A 209 5.49 12.07 9.04
CA TYR A 209 6.14 13.20 9.72
C TYR A 209 7.58 12.87 10.13
N ASN A 210 8.54 13.21 9.27
CA ASN A 210 9.98 13.03 9.53
C ASN A 210 10.67 14.28 10.13
N PHE A 211 9.96 15.41 10.30
CA PHE A 211 10.57 16.70 10.67
C PHE A 211 11.37 16.71 11.97
N LEU A 212 10.98 15.92 13.00
CA LEU A 212 11.76 15.79 14.24
C LEU A 212 13.07 15.02 14.02
N VAL A 213 13.08 14.05 13.11
CA VAL A 213 14.28 13.28 12.74
C VAL A 213 15.24 14.16 11.95
N ALA A 214 14.70 14.89 10.97
CA ALA A 214 15.46 15.79 10.12
C ALA A 214 16.13 16.90 10.95
N TYR A 215 15.37 17.57 11.82
CA TYR A 215 15.92 18.60 12.70
C TYR A 215 16.99 18.08 13.68
N ASP A 216 16.74 16.96 14.37
CA ASP A 216 17.73 16.34 15.26
C ASP A 216 19.03 15.98 14.49
N GLN A 217 18.92 15.52 13.23
CA GLN A 217 20.08 15.23 12.37
C GLN A 217 20.81 16.51 11.94
N TRP A 218 20.12 17.57 11.51
CA TRP A 218 20.76 18.82 11.10
C TRP A 218 21.49 19.49 12.26
N VAL A 219 20.90 19.48 13.47
CA VAL A 219 21.55 19.95 14.70
C VAL A 219 22.78 19.11 15.07
N GLU A 220 22.80 17.82 14.75
CA GLU A 220 24.00 16.99 14.90
C GLU A 220 25.06 17.31 13.84
N ASN A 221 24.67 17.53 12.57
CA ASN A 221 25.57 17.95 11.50
C ASN A 221 26.28 19.26 11.87
N GLN A 222 25.55 20.26 12.38
CA GLN A 222 26.10 21.56 12.84
C GLN A 222 27.16 21.43 13.94
N LYS A 223 27.14 20.37 14.77
CA LYS A 223 28.15 20.16 15.82
C LYS A 223 29.50 19.70 15.25
N ASN A 224 29.47 19.06 14.08
CA ASN A 224 30.64 18.53 13.40
C ASN A 224 31.23 19.52 12.38
N MET A 225 30.60 20.69 12.18
CA MET A 225 31.07 21.74 11.29
C MET A 225 31.92 22.78 12.03
N SER A 226 33.03 23.21 11.42
CA SER A 226 33.88 24.28 11.94
C SER A 226 33.20 25.66 11.89
N GLN A 227 32.35 25.89 10.89
CA GLN A 227 31.52 27.10 10.77
C GLN A 227 30.06 26.69 10.85
N LYS A 228 29.32 27.30 11.79
CA LYS A 228 27.87 27.11 11.91
C LYS A 228 27.14 27.98 10.90
N ILE A 229 26.11 27.42 10.29
CA ILE A 229 25.20 28.13 9.39
C ILE A 229 23.80 28.06 10.01
N ASP A 230 23.06 29.16 9.98
CA ASP A 230 21.73 29.22 10.57
C ASP A 230 20.74 28.33 9.81
N ILE A 231 19.74 27.81 10.51
CA ILE A 231 18.71 26.90 9.97
C ILE A 231 17.34 27.52 10.25
N GLU A 232 16.80 28.25 9.28
CA GLU A 232 15.43 28.75 9.33
C GLU A 232 14.46 27.60 9.03
N PHE A 233 14.05 26.83 10.05
CA PHE A 233 13.09 25.74 9.87
C PHE A 233 11.64 26.18 10.13
N THR A 234 10.81 26.15 9.07
CA THR A 234 9.37 26.45 9.14
C THR A 234 8.54 25.25 8.72
N ILE A 235 7.57 24.86 9.56
CA ILE A 235 6.51 23.92 9.20
C ILE A 235 5.30 24.71 8.72
N VAL A 236 4.88 24.48 7.47
CA VAL A 236 3.63 25.01 6.91
C VAL A 236 2.57 23.93 7.02
N ASN A 237 1.55 24.16 7.84
CA ASN A 237 0.47 23.21 8.09
C ASN A 237 -0.87 23.82 7.66
N ALA A 238 -1.51 23.20 6.67
CA ALA A 238 -2.83 23.63 6.18
C ALA A 238 -3.97 23.39 7.19
N ASN A 239 -3.69 22.65 8.27
CA ASN A 239 -4.63 22.30 9.34
C ASN A 239 -4.34 23.11 10.62
N ASP A 240 -5.20 23.01 11.63
CA ASP A 240 -5.05 23.62 12.97
C ASP A 240 -4.28 22.74 13.99
N SER A 241 -3.99 21.51 13.57
CA SER A 241 -3.49 20.42 14.38
C SER A 241 -2.59 19.50 13.56
N PHE A 242 -1.83 18.64 14.25
CA PHE A 242 -0.98 17.61 13.62
C PHE A 242 -1.69 16.25 13.47
N SER A 243 -2.76 16.01 14.23
CA SER A 243 -3.59 14.81 14.06
C SER A 243 -5.06 15.11 14.29
N GLN A 244 -5.90 14.74 13.32
CA GLN A 244 -7.34 15.00 13.31
C GLN A 244 -8.09 14.24 14.42
N TYR A 245 -7.58 13.09 14.85
CA TYR A 245 -8.24 12.19 15.80
C TYR A 245 -7.40 11.88 17.04
N SER A 246 -6.15 12.34 17.11
CA SER A 246 -5.21 12.01 18.19
C SER A 246 -4.75 13.25 18.95
N LYS A 247 -5.59 13.74 19.87
CA LYS A 247 -5.25 14.87 20.75
C LYS A 247 -3.92 14.66 21.47
N GLN A 248 -3.63 13.43 21.93
CA GLN A 248 -2.36 13.09 22.59
C GLN A 248 -1.14 13.27 21.68
N ALA A 249 -1.27 13.01 20.37
CA ALA A 249 -0.18 13.21 19.41
C ALA A 249 -0.05 14.69 18.99
N ASP A 250 -1.17 15.39 18.82
CA ASP A 250 -1.18 16.83 18.51
C ASP A 250 -0.52 17.66 19.63
N GLU A 251 -0.90 17.41 20.88
CA GLU A 251 -0.26 18.02 22.06
C GLU A 251 1.23 17.69 22.13
N TYR A 252 1.61 16.43 21.86
CA TYR A 252 3.01 16.02 21.85
C TYR A 252 3.84 16.76 20.79
N PHE A 253 3.36 16.85 19.55
CA PHE A 253 4.06 17.61 18.50
C PHE A 253 4.15 19.11 18.85
N LYS A 254 3.07 19.71 19.37
CA LYS A 254 3.06 21.11 19.84
C LYS A 254 4.07 21.35 20.96
N GLU A 255 4.18 20.45 21.95
CA GLU A 255 5.21 20.50 22.99
C GLU A 255 6.63 20.38 22.41
N GLU A 256 6.90 19.37 21.57
CA GLU A 256 8.24 19.06 21.05
C GLU A 256 8.79 20.10 20.05
N LEU A 257 7.92 20.71 19.25
CA LEU A 257 8.29 21.79 18.33
C LEU A 257 8.57 23.09 19.08
N LYS A 258 7.77 23.42 20.10
CA LYS A 258 8.01 24.56 20.99
C LYS A 258 9.34 24.43 21.74
N LYS A 259 9.66 23.24 22.26
CA LYS A 259 10.96 22.96 22.91
C LYS A 259 12.16 23.15 21.97
N ARG A 260 11.98 22.88 20.67
CA ARG A 260 13.03 23.02 19.64
C ARG A 260 13.12 24.42 19.01
N GLY A 261 12.17 25.31 19.30
CA GLY A 261 12.11 26.64 18.67
C GLY A 261 11.63 26.64 17.21
N ILE A 262 11.03 25.55 16.73
CA ILE A 262 10.64 25.40 15.31
C ILE A 262 9.36 26.22 15.03
N LYS A 263 9.41 27.07 14.00
CA LYS A 263 8.28 27.90 13.58
C LYS A 263 7.19 27.05 12.91
N VAL A 264 5.93 27.25 13.29
CA VAL A 264 4.77 26.57 12.67
C VAL A 264 3.76 27.60 12.19
N LEU A 265 3.37 27.51 10.93
CA LEU A 265 2.29 28.29 10.32
C LEU A 265 1.06 27.38 10.17
N TYR A 266 0.10 27.50 11.08
CA TYR A 266 -1.17 26.76 11.06
C TYR A 266 -2.19 27.39 10.10
N ASN A 267 -3.18 26.61 9.66
CA ASN A 267 -4.23 27.04 8.73
C ASN A 267 -3.64 27.76 7.48
N THR A 268 -2.50 27.28 7.01
CA THR A 268 -1.68 27.94 5.99
C THR A 268 -1.22 26.91 4.97
N GLN A 269 -1.51 27.12 3.69
CA GLN A 269 -1.27 26.14 2.62
C GLN A 269 -0.26 26.64 1.57
N ILE A 270 0.45 25.73 0.91
CA ILE A 270 1.22 26.05 -0.29
C ILE A 270 0.27 25.96 -1.49
N GLU A 271 0.18 27.04 -2.27
CA GLU A 271 -0.65 27.14 -3.46
C GLU A 271 0.14 26.85 -4.75
N ASN A 272 1.42 27.26 -4.83
CA ASN A 272 2.25 27.11 -6.02
C ASN A 272 3.73 26.98 -5.65
N ILE A 273 4.51 26.27 -6.49
CA ILE A 273 5.96 26.10 -6.37
C ILE A 273 6.63 26.60 -7.66
N ASP A 274 7.32 27.74 -7.58
CA ASP A 274 8.21 28.24 -8.63
C ASP A 274 9.57 27.53 -8.49
N LYS A 275 9.70 26.44 -9.25
CA LYS A 275 10.90 25.60 -9.29
C LYS A 275 12.16 26.38 -9.70
N PRO A 276 12.23 27.11 -10.84
CA PRO A 276 13.41 27.89 -11.21
C PRO A 276 13.91 28.87 -10.14
N LYS A 277 13.00 29.52 -9.42
CA LYS A 277 13.36 30.51 -8.37
C LYS A 277 13.51 29.91 -6.97
N ARG A 278 13.22 28.61 -6.79
CA ARG A 278 13.09 27.93 -5.49
C ARG A 278 12.21 28.72 -4.52
N GLN A 279 10.99 29.01 -4.97
CA GLN A 279 10.01 29.79 -4.22
C GLN A 279 8.69 29.03 -4.05
N VAL A 280 8.09 29.15 -2.86
CA VAL A 280 6.72 28.69 -2.60
C VAL A 280 5.80 29.88 -2.39
N THR A 281 4.60 29.82 -2.97
CA THR A 281 3.53 30.77 -2.68
C THR A 281 2.68 30.18 -1.56
N VAL A 282 2.70 30.86 -0.41
CA VAL A 282 2.06 30.44 0.84
C VAL A 282 0.81 31.30 1.05
N VAL A 283 -0.33 30.65 1.31
CA VAL A 283 -1.62 31.31 1.53
C VAL A 283 -2.08 31.04 2.96
N GLY A 284 -2.16 32.10 3.77
CA GLY A 284 -2.62 32.01 5.16
C GLY A 284 -4.15 32.02 5.29
N LYS A 285 -4.64 31.75 6.50
CA LYS A 285 -6.08 31.69 6.84
C LYS A 285 -6.93 32.87 6.33
N ASN A 286 -6.34 34.07 6.27
CA ASN A 286 -7.03 35.29 5.84
C ASN A 286 -7.01 35.52 4.32
N GLY A 287 -6.54 34.55 3.52
CA GLY A 287 -6.36 34.67 2.07
C GLY A 287 -5.11 35.45 1.64
N GLY A 288 -4.39 36.07 2.59
CA GLY A 288 -3.13 36.75 2.33
C GLY A 288 -2.07 35.81 1.78
N LYS A 289 -1.39 36.23 0.70
CA LYS A 289 -0.37 35.46 -0.01
C LYS A 289 1.03 36.01 0.28
N THR A 290 1.97 35.12 0.58
CA THR A 290 3.39 35.43 0.80
C THR A 290 4.25 34.54 -0.10
N VAL A 291 5.27 35.11 -0.74
CA VAL A 291 6.26 34.33 -1.50
C VAL A 291 7.49 34.11 -0.64
N GLU A 292 7.80 32.84 -0.34
CA GLU A 292 8.92 32.44 0.50
C GLU A 292 9.95 31.67 -0.34
N LYS A 293 11.23 32.06 -0.24
CA LYS A 293 12.33 31.26 -0.81
C LYS A 293 12.60 30.03 0.07
N TYR A 294 13.16 28.98 -0.52
CA TYR A 294 13.64 27.81 0.22
C TYR A 294 14.96 27.27 -0.37
N ASP A 295 15.83 26.80 0.52
CA ASP A 295 17.02 26.04 0.18
C ASP A 295 16.77 24.53 0.27
N ASN A 296 15.76 24.12 1.06
CA ASN A 296 15.30 22.75 1.19
C ASN A 296 13.78 22.68 1.43
N LEU A 297 13.06 21.82 0.71
CA LEU A 297 11.61 21.65 0.82
C LEU A 297 11.26 20.16 0.94
N TYR A 298 10.44 19.81 1.93
CA TYR A 298 9.81 18.50 2.00
C TYR A 298 8.29 18.68 2.01
N SER A 299 7.62 18.14 1.00
CA SER A 299 6.17 18.26 0.83
C SER A 299 5.52 16.89 0.95
N ILE A 300 4.65 16.73 1.95
CA ILE A 300 3.65 15.68 1.90
C ILE A 300 2.71 16.01 0.73
N ILE A 301 2.42 15.01 -0.11
CA ILE A 301 1.62 15.22 -1.32
C ILE A 301 0.13 15.28 -0.91
N PRO A 302 -0.63 16.30 -1.33
CA PRO A 302 -2.08 16.34 -1.11
C PRO A 302 -2.75 15.06 -1.64
N THR A 303 -3.80 14.56 -0.98
CA THR A 303 -4.50 13.35 -1.45
C THR A 303 -5.98 13.58 -1.69
N LYS A 304 -6.59 12.82 -2.62
CA LYS A 304 -8.03 12.85 -2.90
C LYS A 304 -8.64 11.44 -2.94
N GLY A 305 -9.95 11.36 -2.73
CA GLY A 305 -10.74 10.17 -3.05
C GLY A 305 -10.77 9.91 -4.56
N HIS A 306 -11.05 8.67 -4.98
CA HIS A 306 -11.12 8.33 -6.40
C HIS A 306 -12.44 8.77 -7.04
N GLU A 307 -12.38 9.28 -8.26
CA GLU A 307 -13.54 9.81 -9.00
C GLU A 307 -14.58 8.71 -9.32
N PHE A 308 -14.15 7.52 -9.73
CA PHE A 308 -15.07 6.40 -10.01
C PHE A 308 -15.88 5.94 -8.78
N LEU A 309 -15.38 6.16 -7.55
CA LEU A 309 -16.11 5.85 -6.32
C LEU A 309 -17.18 6.91 -6.02
N GLN A 310 -16.89 8.17 -6.34
CA GLN A 310 -17.83 9.28 -6.22
C GLN A 310 -18.94 9.19 -7.26
N GLN A 311 -18.59 8.90 -8.53
CA GLN A 311 -19.53 8.65 -9.63
C GLN A 311 -20.45 7.46 -9.34
N ALA A 312 -19.93 6.40 -8.73
CA ALA A 312 -20.72 5.25 -8.25
C ALA A 312 -21.58 5.55 -7.00
N ASN A 313 -21.55 6.79 -6.49
CA ASN A 313 -22.32 7.24 -5.33
C ASN A 313 -22.04 6.41 -4.05
N LEU A 314 -20.77 6.04 -3.85
CA LEU A 314 -20.26 5.25 -2.72
C LEU A 314 -19.53 6.10 -1.66
N CYS A 315 -19.25 7.36 -1.98
CA CYS A 315 -18.48 8.26 -1.12
C CYS A 315 -19.36 9.33 -0.44
N ASN A 316 -18.83 9.91 0.63
CA ASN A 316 -19.29 11.19 1.18
C ASN A 316 -18.74 12.38 0.35
N GLU A 317 -19.09 13.60 0.76
CA GLU A 317 -18.67 14.86 0.11
C GLU A 317 -17.14 15.03 0.06
N GLN A 318 -16.41 14.43 1.01
CA GLN A 318 -14.95 14.45 1.09
C GLN A 318 -14.29 13.36 0.20
N GLY A 319 -15.08 12.61 -0.58
CA GLY A 319 -14.60 11.54 -1.45
C GLY A 319 -14.22 10.25 -0.72
N LEU A 320 -14.59 10.10 0.56
CA LEU A 320 -14.31 8.93 1.40
C LEU A 320 -15.48 7.95 1.40
N LEU A 321 -15.20 6.64 1.37
CA LEU A 321 -16.19 5.58 1.28
C LEU A 321 -17.11 5.54 2.52
N SER A 322 -18.42 5.59 2.29
CA SER A 322 -19.43 5.73 3.34
C SER A 322 -19.77 4.38 4.01
N VAL A 323 -18.96 3.96 4.98
CA VAL A 323 -19.12 2.69 5.71
C VAL A 323 -19.66 2.89 7.13
N ASP A 324 -20.31 1.86 7.66
CA ASP A 324 -20.56 1.73 9.09
C ASP A 324 -19.22 1.54 9.84
N SER A 325 -19.01 2.32 10.89
CA SER A 325 -17.72 2.41 11.61
C SER A 325 -17.34 1.12 12.36
N HIS A 326 -18.31 0.25 12.66
CA HIS A 326 -18.05 -0.98 13.38
C HIS A 326 -17.95 -2.18 12.43
N THR A 327 -18.93 -2.40 11.56
CA THR A 327 -18.99 -3.57 10.68
C THR A 327 -18.16 -3.42 9.40
N LEU A 328 -17.81 -2.18 9.02
CA LEU A 328 -17.09 -1.82 7.79
C LEU A 328 -17.86 -2.19 6.50
N GLN A 329 -19.17 -2.38 6.63
CA GLN A 329 -20.13 -2.53 5.52
C GLN A 329 -20.54 -1.15 5.00
N HIS A 330 -20.76 -0.99 3.69
CA HIS A 330 -21.27 0.25 3.12
C HIS A 330 -22.68 0.58 3.66
N LYS A 331 -22.94 1.84 4.01
CA LYS A 331 -24.20 2.23 4.67
C LYS A 331 -25.42 1.88 3.80
N LYS A 332 -25.39 2.25 2.51
CA LYS A 332 -26.45 1.99 1.51
C LYS A 332 -26.45 0.55 0.95
N TYR A 333 -25.28 -0.02 0.66
CA TYR A 333 -25.17 -1.24 -0.15
C TYR A 333 -24.63 -2.42 0.68
N LYS A 334 -25.52 -3.32 1.11
CA LYS A 334 -25.19 -4.36 2.12
C LYS A 334 -24.23 -5.45 1.62
N ASN A 335 -23.95 -5.52 0.33
CA ASN A 335 -22.95 -6.40 -0.27
C ASN A 335 -21.60 -5.73 -0.56
N ILE A 336 -21.47 -4.42 -0.27
CA ILE A 336 -20.21 -3.66 -0.41
C ILE A 336 -19.59 -3.46 0.97
N PHE A 337 -18.28 -3.60 1.06
CA PHE A 337 -17.45 -3.37 2.26
C PHE A 337 -16.25 -2.50 1.89
N GLY A 338 -15.57 -1.92 2.88
CA GLY A 338 -14.29 -1.26 2.61
C GLY A 338 -13.43 -1.03 3.84
N PHE A 339 -12.13 -0.81 3.62
CA PHE A 339 -11.15 -0.61 4.69
C PHE A 339 -9.86 0.07 4.18
N GLY A 340 -9.00 0.47 5.11
CA GLY A 340 -7.81 1.29 4.84
C GLY A 340 -8.17 2.76 4.63
N ASP A 341 -7.23 3.53 4.07
CA ASP A 341 -7.29 5.00 4.07
C ASP A 341 -8.52 5.62 3.37
N ILE A 342 -9.20 4.87 2.50
CA ILE A 342 -10.35 5.36 1.71
C ILE A 342 -11.63 5.53 2.53
N ILE A 343 -11.76 4.92 3.71
CA ILE A 343 -13.02 4.91 4.45
C ILE A 343 -13.27 6.19 5.25
N ASP A 344 -14.55 6.54 5.40
CA ASP A 344 -15.03 7.59 6.30
C ASP A 344 -15.26 7.03 7.71
N VAL A 345 -14.18 6.99 8.51
CA VAL A 345 -14.18 6.42 9.87
C VAL A 345 -13.32 7.31 10.78
N PRO A 346 -13.79 7.69 11.99
CA PRO A 346 -13.13 8.69 12.82
C PRO A 346 -11.91 8.13 13.59
N THR A 347 -10.86 7.72 12.88
CA THR A 347 -9.60 7.27 13.48
C THR A 347 -8.40 7.56 12.58
N THR A 348 -7.22 7.77 13.17
CA THR A 348 -5.98 8.05 12.42
C THR A 348 -5.69 6.93 11.42
N ARG A 349 -5.50 7.31 10.15
CA ARG A 349 -5.18 6.39 9.04
C ARG A 349 -3.79 5.80 9.23
N SER A 350 -3.72 4.50 9.53
CA SER A 350 -2.46 3.80 9.80
C SER A 350 -2.46 2.36 9.28
N PHE A 351 -1.26 1.85 8.97
CA PHE A 351 -1.07 0.46 8.57
C PHE A 351 -1.60 -0.53 9.62
N PHE A 352 -1.30 -0.32 10.90
CA PHE A 352 -1.76 -1.21 11.97
C PHE A 352 -3.28 -1.12 12.21
N GLY A 353 -3.90 0.03 12.00
CA GLY A 353 -5.36 0.16 12.01
C GLY A 353 -5.99 -0.64 10.86
N THR A 354 -5.41 -0.54 9.67
CA THR A 354 -5.83 -1.30 8.49
C THR A 354 -5.70 -2.82 8.70
N GLN A 355 -4.70 -3.30 9.44
CA GLN A 355 -4.60 -4.73 9.83
C GLN A 355 -5.77 -5.22 10.68
N GLU A 356 -6.29 -4.40 11.59
CA GLU A 356 -7.45 -4.75 12.42
C GLU A 356 -8.75 -4.69 11.61
N GLN A 357 -8.90 -3.66 10.78
CA GLN A 357 -10.03 -3.51 9.86
C GLN A 357 -10.12 -4.69 8.89
N LEU A 358 -8.98 -5.17 8.35
CA LEU A 358 -8.92 -6.33 7.46
C LEU A 358 -9.54 -7.58 8.10
N ASN A 359 -9.26 -7.85 9.38
CA ASN A 359 -9.81 -9.01 10.07
C ASN A 359 -11.34 -8.90 10.26
N VAL A 360 -11.85 -7.70 10.51
CA VAL A 360 -13.29 -7.41 10.61
C VAL A 360 -13.98 -7.59 9.26
N VAL A 361 -13.46 -6.95 8.20
CA VAL A 361 -13.98 -7.11 6.83
C VAL A 361 -13.95 -8.57 6.40
N ARG A 362 -12.84 -9.30 6.61
CA ARG A 362 -12.74 -10.73 6.27
C ARG A 362 -13.87 -11.55 6.90
N GLN A 363 -14.09 -11.38 8.20
CA GLN A 363 -15.11 -12.13 8.92
C GLN A 363 -16.52 -11.77 8.43
N ASN A 364 -16.79 -10.47 8.23
CA ASN A 364 -18.10 -9.98 7.83
C ASN A 364 -18.43 -10.31 6.37
N VAL A 365 -17.45 -10.26 5.45
CA VAL A 365 -17.61 -10.69 4.04
C VAL A 365 -17.95 -12.19 3.97
N ILE A 366 -17.22 -13.04 4.70
CA ILE A 366 -17.46 -14.50 4.70
C ILE A 366 -18.83 -14.83 5.32
N ARG A 367 -19.17 -14.22 6.47
CA ARG A 367 -20.52 -14.37 7.07
C ARG A 367 -21.62 -13.90 6.12
N SER A 368 -21.41 -12.78 5.44
CA SER A 368 -22.33 -12.23 4.46
C SER A 368 -22.51 -13.13 3.22
N LEU A 369 -21.46 -13.81 2.74
CA LEU A 369 -21.57 -14.82 1.66
C LEU A 369 -22.46 -16.00 2.06
N HIS A 370 -22.53 -16.32 3.35
CA HIS A 370 -23.38 -17.37 3.92
C HIS A 370 -24.74 -16.86 4.43
N GLY A 371 -25.12 -15.60 4.15
CA GLY A 371 -26.37 -15.01 4.62
C GLY A 371 -26.45 -14.78 6.14
N GLN A 372 -25.33 -14.85 6.85
CA GLN A 372 -25.26 -14.71 8.31
C GLN A 372 -25.13 -13.25 8.74
N SER A 373 -25.67 -12.93 9.92
CA SER A 373 -25.51 -11.63 10.59
C SER A 373 -24.03 -11.23 10.74
N LEU A 374 -23.72 -9.92 10.73
CA LEU A 374 -22.35 -9.43 10.90
C LEU A 374 -22.00 -9.36 12.39
N THR A 375 -20.97 -10.09 12.82
CA THR A 375 -20.58 -10.18 14.25
C THR A 375 -19.19 -9.64 14.55
N ALA A 376 -18.38 -9.30 13.53
CA ALA A 376 -17.10 -8.65 13.78
C ALA A 376 -17.31 -7.13 13.83
N GLN A 377 -16.75 -6.50 14.85
CA GLN A 377 -16.82 -5.06 15.08
C GLN A 377 -15.41 -4.48 15.20
N TYR A 378 -15.20 -3.33 14.56
CA TYR A 378 -14.02 -2.49 14.67
C TYR A 378 -14.28 -1.38 15.69
N PHE A 379 -13.36 -1.20 16.64
CA PHE A 379 -13.48 -0.20 17.72
C PHE A 379 -12.56 1.01 17.48
N GLY A 380 -12.26 1.32 16.23
CA GLY A 380 -11.41 2.45 15.86
C GLY A 380 -9.94 2.25 16.21
N GLN A 381 -9.49 1.03 16.52
CA GLN A 381 -8.12 0.78 16.94
C GLN A 381 -7.15 1.19 15.82
N SER A 382 -6.31 2.17 16.13
CA SER A 382 -5.21 2.62 15.28
C SER A 382 -3.91 2.66 16.09
N LYS A 383 -2.78 2.48 15.41
CA LYS A 383 -1.45 2.54 15.99
C LYS A 383 -0.48 3.04 14.93
N THR A 384 0.26 4.09 15.22
CA THR A 384 1.18 4.71 14.26
C THR A 384 2.58 4.83 14.87
N PRO A 385 3.65 4.47 14.16
CA PRO A 385 5.00 4.86 14.57
C PRO A 385 5.09 6.39 14.57
N LEU A 386 5.63 6.96 15.64
CA LEU A 386 5.93 8.38 15.74
C LEU A 386 7.43 8.51 16.01
N TYR A 387 8.16 9.08 15.07
CA TYR A 387 9.59 9.32 15.19
C TYR A 387 9.81 10.62 15.99
N ILE A 388 10.45 10.52 17.15
CA ILE A 388 10.60 11.63 18.11
C ILE A 388 11.97 12.33 18.02
N GLY A 389 12.76 11.95 17.02
CA GLY A 389 14.14 12.38 16.82
C GLY A 389 14.97 11.31 16.15
N LYS A 390 16.23 11.62 15.82
CA LYS A 390 17.16 10.68 15.19
C LYS A 390 17.31 9.41 16.03
N ASN A 391 17.11 8.26 15.40
CA ASN A 391 17.14 6.92 16.00
C ASN A 391 16.17 6.68 17.18
N LYS A 392 15.14 7.52 17.38
CA LYS A 392 14.16 7.39 18.47
C LYS A 392 12.74 7.25 17.92
N LEU A 393 12.05 6.19 18.32
CA LEU A 393 10.68 5.91 17.89
C LEU A 393 9.79 5.55 19.08
N THR A 394 8.58 6.08 19.04
CA THR A 394 7.48 5.64 19.91
C THR A 394 6.26 5.24 19.08
N PHE A 395 5.20 4.81 19.76
CA PHE A 395 3.92 4.49 19.15
C PHE A 395 2.81 5.27 19.80
N VAL A 396 2.08 6.03 19.00
CA VAL A 396 0.74 6.52 19.35
C VAL A 396 -0.25 5.39 19.10
N SER A 397 -1.19 5.17 20.00
CA SER A 397 -2.32 4.27 19.74
C SER A 397 -3.60 4.77 20.37
N GLN A 398 -4.70 4.62 19.64
CA GLN A 398 -6.03 5.09 20.03
C GLN A 398 -7.08 4.07 19.60
N ASN A 399 -8.24 4.14 20.24
CA ASN A 399 -9.52 3.66 19.72
C ASN A 399 -10.33 4.91 19.30
N TYR A 400 -11.63 4.79 18.98
CA TYR A 400 -12.47 5.96 18.63
C TYR A 400 -12.43 7.09 19.68
N ASP A 401 -13.13 6.91 20.80
CA ASP A 401 -13.34 8.01 21.77
C ASP A 401 -12.29 8.04 22.88
N LYS A 402 -11.27 7.15 22.82
CA LYS A 402 -10.35 6.91 23.95
C LYS A 402 -8.92 6.63 23.46
N PRO A 403 -7.89 7.26 24.07
CA PRO A 403 -6.51 6.84 23.86
C PRO A 403 -6.35 5.37 24.30
N SER A 404 -5.57 4.61 23.56
CA SER A 404 -5.40 3.19 23.85
C SER A 404 -4.47 3.02 25.05
N LYS A 405 -4.74 2.02 25.90
CA LYS A 405 -3.81 1.58 26.96
C LYS A 405 -2.44 1.13 26.41
N PHE A 406 -2.32 0.96 25.09
CA PHE A 406 -1.08 0.62 24.38
C PHE A 406 -0.40 1.83 23.70
N SER A 407 -0.86 3.07 23.93
CA SER A 407 -0.12 4.28 23.55
C SER A 407 1.15 4.36 24.42
N MET A 408 2.32 4.50 23.78
CA MET A 408 3.63 4.43 24.44
C MET A 408 4.36 5.78 24.42
N LEU A 409 3.63 6.90 24.33
CA LEU A 409 4.18 8.26 24.25
C LEU A 409 5.03 8.64 25.49
N ASP A 410 6.29 8.21 25.46
CA ASP A 410 7.31 8.51 26.46
C ASP A 410 7.75 9.97 26.31
N LYS A 411 7.27 10.85 27.20
CA LYS A 411 7.65 12.27 27.23
C LYS A 411 9.15 12.54 27.43
N GLU A 412 9.93 11.54 27.83
CA GLU A 412 11.33 11.67 28.25
C GLU A 412 12.36 10.96 27.33
N GLY A 413 11.93 10.26 26.27
CA GLY A 413 12.88 9.66 25.31
C GLY A 413 13.86 8.63 25.91
N ARG A 414 13.45 7.87 26.95
CA ARG A 414 14.24 6.83 27.62
C ARG A 414 14.77 5.77 26.64
N HIS A 415 15.77 4.96 27.05
CA HIS A 415 16.43 3.93 26.23
C HIS A 415 15.49 3.01 25.42
N LEU A 416 14.26 2.79 25.89
CA LEU A 416 13.22 2.05 25.15
C LEU A 416 12.90 2.65 23.77
N CYS A 417 12.98 3.97 23.58
CA CYS A 417 12.70 4.60 22.27
C CYS A 417 13.74 4.24 21.21
N TYR A 418 15.01 4.11 21.61
CA TYR A 418 16.08 3.60 20.74
C TYR A 418 15.90 2.12 20.41
N LEU A 419 15.56 1.30 21.42
CA LEU A 419 15.28 -0.12 21.21
C LEU A 419 14.05 -0.34 20.31
N ARG A 420 12.99 0.45 20.48
CA ARG A 420 11.80 0.44 19.60
C ARG A 420 12.18 0.83 18.17
N ASN A 421 12.96 1.89 17.96
CA ASN A 421 13.44 2.28 16.64
C ASN A 421 14.29 1.17 15.99
N PHE A 422 15.24 0.60 16.74
CA PHE A 422 16.07 -0.49 16.25
C PHE A 422 15.22 -1.70 15.81
N ILE A 423 14.31 -2.18 16.65
CA ILE A 423 13.41 -3.29 16.34
C ILE A 423 12.50 -2.95 15.16
N TYR A 424 11.94 -1.73 15.11
CA TYR A 424 11.03 -1.33 14.04
C TYR A 424 11.75 -1.25 12.69
N SER A 425 12.84 -0.51 12.63
CA SER A 425 13.57 -0.30 11.37
C SER A 425 14.28 -1.56 10.89
N HIS A 426 14.92 -2.35 11.78
CA HIS A 426 15.75 -3.50 11.37
C HIS A 426 15.00 -4.83 11.35
N PHE A 427 14.09 -5.10 12.29
CA PHE A 427 13.45 -6.42 12.41
C PHE A 427 12.02 -6.43 11.84
N TYR A 428 11.25 -5.36 12.09
CA TYR A 428 9.84 -5.31 11.69
C TYR A 428 9.64 -5.26 10.16
N GLN A 429 10.62 -4.75 9.41
CA GLN A 429 10.61 -4.84 7.94
C GLN A 429 10.45 -6.28 7.43
N TYR A 430 11.16 -7.26 8.01
CA TYR A 430 11.06 -8.66 7.62
C TYR A 430 9.75 -9.31 8.07
N ILE A 431 9.23 -8.94 9.25
CA ILE A 431 7.90 -9.38 9.72
C ILE A 431 6.81 -8.90 8.75
N ASN A 432 6.90 -7.65 8.28
CA ASN A 432 5.91 -7.12 7.33
C ASN A 432 6.00 -7.81 5.98
N THR A 433 7.20 -7.97 5.41
CA THR A 433 7.39 -8.73 4.16
C THR A 433 6.83 -10.15 4.30
N ALA A 434 7.02 -10.81 5.45
CA ALA A 434 6.43 -12.10 5.74
C ALA A 434 4.88 -12.04 5.88
N TYR A 435 4.33 -10.98 6.46
CA TYR A 435 2.88 -10.76 6.56
C TYR A 435 2.22 -10.54 5.19
N TYR A 436 2.89 -9.80 4.29
CA TYR A 436 2.43 -9.63 2.91
C TYR A 436 2.55 -10.92 2.09
N LYS A 437 3.60 -11.73 2.26
CA LYS A 437 3.85 -12.92 1.42
C LYS A 437 3.23 -14.23 1.96
N PHE A 438 3.10 -14.41 3.27
CA PHE A 438 2.61 -15.65 3.89
C PHE A 438 1.30 -15.45 4.67
N ALA A 439 0.59 -16.56 4.92
CA ALA A 439 -0.67 -16.66 5.67
C ALA A 439 -0.53 -16.32 7.18
N ILE A 440 0.00 -15.14 7.50
CA ILE A 440 0.23 -14.67 8.87
C ILE A 440 -1.01 -13.91 9.35
N TRP A 441 -1.86 -14.61 10.08
CA TRP A 441 -3.09 -14.14 10.73
C TRP A 441 -2.85 -13.01 11.74
N GLY A 442 -2.83 -11.77 11.27
CA GLY A 442 -2.79 -10.56 12.11
C GLY A 442 -1.39 -10.17 12.59
N LYS A 443 -1.35 -9.37 13.65
CA LYS A 443 -0.09 -8.93 14.30
C LYS A 443 0.73 -10.17 14.75
N PRO A 444 2.08 -10.11 14.81
CA PRO A 444 2.94 -11.26 15.14
C PRO A 444 2.77 -11.87 16.55
N TYR A 445 1.79 -11.41 17.34
CA TYR A 445 1.46 -11.90 18.68
C TYR A 445 0.65 -13.20 18.68
N PHE A 446 1.02 -14.18 17.86
CA PHE A 446 0.44 -15.54 17.85
C PHE A 446 0.53 -16.31 19.19
N LEU A 447 1.14 -15.70 20.20
CA LEU A 447 1.27 -16.21 21.56
C LEU A 447 0.15 -15.72 22.50
N TRP A 448 -0.64 -14.70 22.11
CA TRP A 448 -1.64 -14.04 22.96
C TRP A 448 -3.04 -14.13 22.31
N PRO A 449 -4.14 -14.18 23.10
CA PRO A 449 -5.47 -14.53 22.59
C PRO A 449 -6.09 -13.48 21.64
N LYS A 450 -7.02 -13.94 20.80
CA LYS A 450 -7.73 -13.14 19.79
C LYS A 450 -8.41 -11.91 20.43
N THR A 451 -8.20 -10.73 19.84
CA THR A 451 -8.72 -9.43 20.30
C THR A 451 -10.19 -9.15 19.97
N TYR A 452 -10.90 -10.08 19.31
CA TYR A 452 -12.32 -9.92 19.00
C TYR A 452 -13.20 -10.44 20.14
N HIS A 453 -14.01 -9.56 20.71
CA HIS A 453 -15.15 -9.98 21.52
C HIS A 453 -16.16 -10.68 20.62
N SER A 454 -16.19 -12.01 20.69
CA SER A 454 -17.37 -12.78 20.28
C SER A 454 -18.54 -12.31 21.15
N SER A 455 -19.61 -11.80 20.53
CA SER A 455 -20.88 -11.51 21.21
C SER A 455 -21.60 -12.82 21.53
N SER A 456 -21.05 -13.63 22.44
CA SER A 456 -21.60 -14.90 22.92
C SER A 456 -22.63 -14.70 24.05
N LYS A 457 -23.38 -13.59 23.99
CA LYS A 457 -24.59 -13.39 24.79
C LYS A 457 -25.71 -13.15 23.80
N GLY A 458 -26.71 -14.04 23.85
CA GLY A 458 -27.88 -13.95 22.98
C GLY A 458 -28.69 -12.68 23.25
N VAL A 459 -29.61 -12.40 22.34
CA VAL A 459 -30.67 -11.42 22.53
C VAL A 459 -31.36 -11.72 23.87
N GLN A 460 -31.24 -10.82 24.84
CA GLN A 460 -32.17 -10.74 25.95
C GLN A 460 -33.03 -9.49 25.73
N ASN A 461 -34.32 -9.68 25.98
CA ASN A 461 -35.39 -8.81 25.52
C ASN A 461 -35.26 -7.38 26.04
N VAL A 462 -35.76 -6.45 25.23
CA VAL A 462 -36.22 -5.16 25.72
C VAL A 462 -37.44 -5.43 26.62
N SER A 463 -37.30 -5.17 27.92
CA SER A 463 -38.43 -5.02 28.83
C SER A 463 -38.06 -4.00 29.90
N GLU A 464 -39.03 -3.15 30.19
CA GLU A 464 -38.88 -1.87 30.89
C GLU A 464 -38.41 -1.96 32.35
N THR A 465 -38.07 -0.78 32.85
CA THR A 465 -37.82 -0.44 34.26
C THR A 465 -38.80 -1.09 35.24
N HIS A 466 -38.28 -1.64 36.35
CA HIS A 466 -38.72 -1.28 37.70
C HIS A 466 -37.67 -1.68 38.76
N THR A 467 -37.69 -0.94 39.87
CA THR A 467 -36.86 -1.09 41.08
C THR A 467 -37.35 -2.22 41.99
N GLU A 468 -36.44 -2.95 42.67
CA GLU A 468 -36.34 -2.98 44.15
C GLU A 468 -35.33 -4.03 44.68
N HIS A 469 -35.10 -4.00 46.01
CA HIS A 469 -34.16 -4.84 46.74
C HIS A 469 -34.61 -6.31 46.90
N SER A 470 -33.66 -7.26 47.00
CA SER A 470 -33.34 -7.90 48.30
C SER A 470 -32.32 -9.04 48.21
N GLU A 471 -31.51 -9.10 49.27
CA GLU A 471 -30.94 -10.24 50.01
C GLU A 471 -30.46 -11.57 49.38
N LYS A 472 -29.39 -12.08 50.01
CA LYS A 472 -28.77 -13.39 49.79
C LYS A 472 -29.63 -14.54 50.34
N LYS A 473 -29.46 -15.74 49.78
CA LYS A 473 -29.48 -17.00 50.55
C LYS A 473 -28.66 -18.10 49.88
N ASP A 474 -27.77 -18.72 50.65
CA ASP A 474 -26.99 -19.90 50.26
C ASP A 474 -27.82 -21.18 50.36
N VAL A 475 -27.71 -22.10 49.39
CA VAL A 475 -27.91 -23.55 49.60
C VAL A 475 -26.88 -24.34 48.77
N LYS A 476 -26.42 -25.46 49.33
CA LYS A 476 -25.27 -26.27 48.89
C LYS A 476 -25.56 -27.29 47.79
N GLN A 477 -24.51 -27.60 47.03
CA GLN A 477 -24.09 -28.93 46.53
C GLN A 477 -25.07 -29.82 45.74
N SER A 478 -24.68 -30.14 44.51
CA SER A 478 -24.50 -31.56 44.13
C SER A 478 -23.30 -31.73 43.18
N ASN A 479 -22.60 -32.85 43.28
CA ASN A 479 -21.39 -33.16 42.49
C ASN A 479 -21.77 -33.99 41.24
N LYS A 480 -21.07 -33.79 40.11
CA LYS A 480 -20.15 -34.82 39.54
C LYS A 480 -19.48 -34.43 38.21
N THR A 481 -18.26 -34.98 38.06
CA THR A 481 -17.53 -35.35 36.82
C THR A 481 -17.15 -34.28 35.79
N GLY A 482 -15.83 -34.07 35.63
CA GLY A 482 -15.20 -33.32 34.54
C GLY A 482 -13.72 -33.07 34.83
N GLN A 483 -12.84 -34.04 34.56
CA GLN A 483 -11.43 -34.00 34.96
C GLN A 483 -10.66 -32.81 34.35
N GLN A 484 -9.92 -32.07 35.19
CA GLN A 484 -8.83 -31.19 34.76
C GLN A 484 -7.49 -31.84 35.11
N PHE A 485 -6.62 -32.03 34.12
CA PHE A 485 -5.22 -32.39 34.36
C PHE A 485 -4.38 -31.11 34.53
N VAL A 486 -3.84 -30.92 35.74
CA VAL A 486 -2.85 -29.89 36.05
C VAL A 486 -1.53 -30.60 36.38
N TYR A 487 -0.46 -30.28 35.65
CA TYR A 487 0.88 -30.81 35.92
C TYR A 487 1.75 -29.74 36.59
N LYS A 488 2.31 -30.07 37.77
CA LYS A 488 3.40 -29.32 38.42
C LYS A 488 4.59 -30.28 38.63
N PRO A 489 5.84 -29.80 38.56
CA PRO A 489 7.04 -30.64 38.64
C PRO A 489 7.46 -30.96 40.09
N GLN A 490 8.25 -32.02 40.26
CA GLN A 490 8.90 -32.45 41.51
C GLN A 490 10.39 -32.82 41.30
N ALA A 491 11.11 -32.98 42.43
CA ALA A 491 12.55 -33.24 42.66
C ALA A 491 13.41 -31.95 42.78
N GLN A 492 13.73 -31.40 43.95
CA GLN A 492 14.39 -31.91 45.19
C GLN A 492 15.85 -32.38 45.02
N PHE A 493 16.78 -31.66 45.65
CA PHE A 493 17.85 -32.17 46.53
C PHE A 493 18.28 -31.06 47.52
N ALA A 494 19.07 -31.40 48.54
CA ALA A 494 18.98 -30.80 49.89
C ALA A 494 19.99 -29.70 50.27
N CYS A 495 19.73 -29.10 51.43
CA CYS A 495 20.40 -27.97 52.10
C CYS A 495 21.91 -28.11 52.37
N LEU A 496 22.57 -26.96 52.54
CA LEU A 496 23.28 -26.58 53.78
C LEU A 496 23.70 -25.10 53.75
N ASP A 497 23.01 -24.25 54.51
CA ASP A 497 23.40 -22.85 54.81
C ASP A 497 23.12 -22.59 56.29
N VAL A 498 24.17 -22.37 57.10
CA VAL A 498 24.07 -21.79 58.46
C VAL A 498 25.34 -21.01 58.74
N ILE A 499 25.20 -19.72 59.07
CA ILE A 499 25.71 -19.04 60.28
C ILE A 499 25.29 -17.57 60.18
N SER A 500 24.43 -17.15 61.11
CA SER A 500 24.16 -15.75 61.42
C SER A 500 25.05 -15.31 62.59
N PRO A 501 25.64 -14.11 62.58
CA PRO A 501 26.36 -13.59 63.74
C PRO A 501 25.38 -13.01 64.78
N GLU A 502 25.61 -13.27 66.08
CA GLU A 502 25.64 -12.29 67.19
C GLU A 502 25.52 -12.94 68.59
N ILE A 503 26.13 -12.25 69.58
CA ILE A 503 26.08 -12.38 71.06
C ILE A 503 27.34 -12.95 71.75
N GLN A 504 27.67 -12.35 72.92
CA GLN A 504 29.00 -12.22 73.54
C GLN A 504 29.32 -13.17 74.72
N ALA A 505 30.63 -13.35 74.98
CA ALA A 505 31.35 -13.54 76.27
C ALA A 505 31.03 -14.78 77.17
N GLN A 506 32.00 -15.48 77.79
CA GLN A 506 32.98 -15.01 78.79
C GLN A 506 34.18 -16.00 79.02
N TYR A 507 35.29 -15.45 79.58
CA TYR A 507 36.45 -16.02 80.35
C TYR A 507 36.63 -17.56 80.56
N PHE A 508 37.85 -18.14 80.50
CA PHE A 508 38.95 -17.96 81.48
C PHE A 508 40.35 -18.44 80.98
N VAL A 509 41.42 -18.16 81.75
CA VAL A 509 42.86 -18.44 81.43
C VAL A 509 43.56 -19.25 82.54
N VAL A 510 44.45 -20.19 82.20
CA VAL A 510 45.54 -20.73 83.06
C VAL A 510 46.83 -20.99 82.23
N LYS A 511 48.02 -20.96 82.85
CA LYS A 511 49.37 -20.88 82.22
C LYS A 511 50.25 -22.15 82.30
N ASP A 512 51.17 -22.25 81.33
CA ASP A 512 52.55 -22.82 81.31
C ASP A 512 52.88 -24.26 81.79
N PRO A 513 53.64 -25.00 80.96
CA PRO A 513 54.61 -26.01 81.43
C PRO A 513 56.01 -25.90 80.76
N SER A 514 57.00 -26.61 81.32
CA SER A 514 58.44 -26.36 81.13
C SER A 514 59.18 -27.29 80.13
N LYS A 515 60.51 -27.08 80.03
CA LYS A 515 61.48 -27.49 78.99
C LYS A 515 61.39 -28.86 78.29
N SER A 516 60.70 -29.89 78.80
CA SER A 516 60.52 -31.15 78.05
C SER A 516 59.80 -30.94 76.71
N VAL A 517 58.92 -29.94 76.65
CA VAL A 517 58.19 -29.52 75.45
C VAL A 517 59.13 -29.18 74.29
N GLN A 518 60.26 -28.51 74.56
CA GLN A 518 61.13 -27.95 73.51
C GLN A 518 61.84 -29.00 72.63
N ASN A 519 62.10 -30.20 73.16
CA ASN A 519 62.73 -31.28 72.39
C ASN A 519 61.73 -32.06 71.53
N ILE A 520 60.47 -32.18 71.97
CA ILE A 520 59.38 -32.76 71.16
C ILE A 520 59.13 -31.87 69.94
N PHE A 521 58.94 -30.57 70.18
CA PHE A 521 58.76 -29.58 69.11
C PHE A 521 59.87 -29.58 68.06
N LYS A 522 61.14 -29.83 68.45
CA LYS A 522 62.26 -29.89 67.49
C LYS A 522 62.17 -31.08 66.53
N ASN A 523 61.74 -32.25 67.01
CA ASN A 523 61.61 -33.43 66.19
C ASN A 523 60.36 -33.35 65.29
N GLU A 524 59.23 -32.88 65.85
CA GLU A 524 58.02 -32.60 65.07
C GLU A 524 58.26 -31.57 63.96
N LEU A 525 59.02 -30.49 64.24
CA LEU A 525 59.36 -29.48 63.24
C LEU A 525 60.20 -30.06 62.09
N ASN A 526 61.12 -30.98 62.36
CA ASN A 526 61.92 -31.65 61.32
C ASN A 526 61.06 -32.59 60.46
N GLU A 527 60.11 -33.34 61.04
CA GLU A 527 59.18 -34.15 60.26
C GLU A 527 58.23 -33.28 59.43
N GLN A 528 57.69 -32.19 60.00
CA GLN A 528 56.86 -31.23 59.27
C GLN A 528 57.61 -30.59 58.09
N GLN A 529 58.89 -30.22 58.27
CA GLN A 529 59.72 -29.71 57.18
C GLN A 529 59.94 -30.74 56.06
N LYS A 530 60.12 -32.02 56.41
CA LYS A 530 60.24 -33.10 55.42
C LYS A 530 58.94 -33.32 54.66
N GLN A 531 57.80 -33.37 55.35
CA GLN A 531 56.48 -33.51 54.74
C GLN A 531 56.12 -32.31 53.86
N ALA A 532 56.44 -31.09 54.29
CA ALA A 532 56.24 -29.87 53.50
C ALA A 532 57.02 -29.91 52.19
N LYS A 533 58.28 -30.37 52.22
CA LYS A 533 59.12 -30.50 51.01
C LYS A 533 58.58 -31.55 50.04
N GLU A 534 58.13 -32.70 50.54
CA GLU A 534 57.46 -33.71 49.71
C GLU A 534 56.13 -33.22 49.11
N GLN A 535 55.37 -32.38 49.83
CA GLN A 535 54.19 -31.72 49.27
C GLN A 535 54.55 -30.70 48.18
N GLU A 536 55.59 -29.87 48.40
CA GLU A 536 56.06 -28.87 47.44
C GLU A 536 56.49 -29.52 46.11
N ASP A 537 57.21 -30.65 46.16
CA ASP A 537 57.63 -31.38 44.97
C ASP A 537 56.46 -32.06 44.25
N ARG A 538 55.42 -32.54 44.98
CA ARG A 538 54.16 -33.01 44.37
C ARG A 538 53.40 -31.89 43.67
N VAL A 539 53.33 -30.70 44.26
CA VAL A 539 52.69 -29.51 43.67
C VAL A 539 53.42 -29.09 42.39
N LYS A 540 54.76 -28.98 42.43
CA LYS A 540 55.58 -28.66 41.24
C LYS A 540 55.36 -29.66 40.10
N LYS A 541 55.24 -30.96 40.40
CA LYS A 541 54.94 -31.98 39.39
C LYS A 541 53.53 -31.82 38.81
N ALA A 542 52.52 -31.56 39.65
CA ALA A 542 51.15 -31.30 39.20
C ALA A 542 51.04 -30.04 38.32
N GLU A 543 51.74 -28.95 38.66
CA GLU A 543 51.82 -27.75 37.82
C GLU A 543 52.44 -28.03 36.44
N GLN A 544 53.50 -28.84 36.38
CA GLN A 544 54.13 -29.22 35.11
C GLN A 544 53.17 -30.04 34.23
N GLU A 545 52.38 -30.94 34.82
CA GLU A 545 51.36 -31.69 34.09
C GLU A 545 50.19 -30.80 33.64
N GLN A 546 49.77 -29.83 34.46
CA GLN A 546 48.75 -28.85 34.07
C GLN A 546 49.24 -27.96 32.91
N LYS A 547 50.45 -27.42 32.98
CA LYS A 547 51.07 -26.63 31.90
C LYS A 547 51.15 -27.43 30.58
N LYS A 548 51.44 -28.73 30.64
CA LYS A 548 51.40 -29.62 29.45
C LYS A 548 49.98 -29.77 28.88
N LYS A 549 48.96 -29.99 29.72
CA LYS A 549 47.56 -30.08 29.30
C LYS A 549 47.04 -28.78 28.69
N GLU A 550 47.40 -27.63 29.26
CA GLU A 550 47.05 -26.31 28.72
C GLU A 550 47.70 -26.05 27.35
N GLN A 551 48.97 -26.43 27.16
CA GLN A 551 49.64 -26.36 25.87
C GLN A 551 48.99 -27.28 24.81
N GLN A 552 48.59 -28.50 25.19
CA GLN A 552 47.87 -29.41 24.29
C GLN A 552 46.51 -28.81 23.87
N LEU A 553 45.71 -28.33 24.82
CA LEU A 553 44.41 -27.71 24.55
C LEU A 553 44.54 -26.44 23.68
N LYS A 554 45.65 -25.71 23.78
CA LYS A 554 45.94 -24.57 22.90
C LYS A 554 46.18 -25.02 21.45
N ARG A 555 46.98 -26.06 21.24
CA ARG A 555 47.23 -26.63 19.90
C ARG A 555 45.96 -27.17 19.25
N GLU A 556 45.13 -27.89 20.00
CA GLU A 556 43.84 -28.42 19.50
C GLU A 556 42.87 -27.30 19.08
N LYS A 557 42.88 -26.15 19.78
CA LYS A 557 42.12 -24.96 19.37
C LYS A 557 42.68 -24.32 18.11
N GLU A 558 44.00 -24.13 18.03
CA GLU A 558 44.67 -23.54 16.87
C GLU A 558 44.44 -24.38 15.60
N GLU A 559 44.48 -25.71 15.70
CA GLU A 559 44.18 -26.63 14.59
C GLU A 559 42.69 -26.58 14.17
N LYS A 560 41.77 -26.47 15.13
CA LYS A 560 40.34 -26.34 14.85
C LYS A 560 40.00 -25.01 14.17
N GLU A 561 40.58 -23.91 14.64
CA GLU A 561 40.43 -22.60 13.98
C GLU A 561 41.04 -22.59 12.57
N GLN A 562 42.16 -23.30 12.35
CA GLN A 562 42.73 -23.43 11.01
C GLN A 562 41.78 -24.17 10.06
N LYS A 563 41.21 -25.30 10.49
CA LYS A 563 40.21 -26.06 9.70
C LYS A 563 38.96 -25.24 9.41
N GLU A 564 38.49 -24.44 10.37
CA GLU A 564 37.35 -23.52 10.17
C GLU A 564 37.68 -22.42 9.14
N ARG A 565 38.88 -21.83 9.17
CA ARG A 565 39.36 -20.85 8.16
C ARG A 565 39.49 -21.47 6.76
N GLU A 566 39.99 -22.70 6.65
CA GLU A 566 40.11 -23.42 5.37
C GLU A 566 38.73 -23.74 4.77
N GLU A 567 37.75 -24.13 5.60
CA GLU A 567 36.37 -24.38 5.16
C GLU A 567 35.65 -23.08 4.73
N GLU A 568 35.87 -21.97 5.44
CA GLU A 568 35.36 -20.65 5.06
C GLU A 568 35.95 -20.18 3.73
N TYR A 569 37.26 -20.34 3.53
CA TYR A 569 37.92 -20.01 2.26
C TYR A 569 37.38 -20.85 1.10
N ARG A 570 37.14 -22.16 1.30
CA ARG A 570 36.52 -23.02 0.28
C ARG A 570 35.12 -22.55 -0.10
N LYS A 571 34.26 -22.27 0.90
CA LYS A 571 32.89 -21.76 0.68
C LYS A 571 32.89 -20.42 -0.05
N LYS A 572 33.84 -19.53 0.26
CA LYS A 572 33.98 -18.24 -0.43
C LYS A 572 34.31 -18.45 -1.92
N LYS A 573 35.26 -19.33 -2.22
CA LYS A 573 35.64 -19.66 -3.61
C LYS A 573 34.50 -20.29 -4.41
N GLU A 574 33.72 -21.19 -3.78
CA GLU A 574 32.50 -21.77 -4.37
C GLU A 574 31.43 -20.69 -4.65
N GLN A 575 31.27 -19.70 -3.77
CA GLN A 575 30.34 -18.58 -3.98
C GLN A 575 30.80 -17.65 -5.12
N GLU A 576 32.09 -17.30 -5.18
CA GLU A 576 32.67 -16.48 -6.25
C GLU A 576 32.50 -17.15 -7.63
N GLU A 577 32.67 -18.48 -7.73
CA GLU A 577 32.41 -19.21 -8.98
C GLU A 577 30.92 -19.23 -9.37
N LEU A 578 30.02 -19.42 -8.40
CA LEU A 578 28.57 -19.39 -8.62
C LEU A 578 28.06 -17.97 -8.97
N GLU A 579 28.73 -16.93 -8.50
CA GLU A 579 28.44 -15.55 -8.89
C GLU A 579 28.93 -15.26 -10.31
N ARG A 580 30.13 -15.71 -10.69
CA ARG A 580 30.62 -15.58 -12.07
C ARG A 580 29.69 -16.26 -13.09
N LYS A 581 29.26 -17.49 -12.82
CA LYS A 581 28.28 -18.21 -13.66
C LYS A 581 26.95 -17.46 -13.80
N ARG A 582 26.46 -16.82 -12.73
CA ARG A 582 25.24 -16.00 -12.78
C ARG A 582 25.43 -14.72 -13.59
N GLN A 583 26.60 -14.09 -13.54
CA GLN A 583 26.92 -12.93 -14.37
C GLN A 583 27.01 -13.32 -15.86
N GLU A 584 27.62 -14.47 -16.18
CA GLU A 584 27.68 -15.03 -17.54
C GLU A 584 26.25 -15.29 -18.10
N GLU A 585 25.38 -15.96 -17.33
CA GLU A 585 23.96 -16.16 -17.69
C GLU A 585 23.19 -14.84 -17.88
N GLU A 586 23.43 -13.83 -17.04
CA GLU A 586 22.75 -12.54 -17.15
C GLU A 586 23.19 -11.77 -18.40
N GLN A 587 24.48 -11.84 -18.76
CA GLN A 587 25.00 -11.27 -20.00
C GLN A 587 24.43 -11.99 -21.24
N GLU A 588 24.22 -13.31 -21.18
CA GLU A 588 23.56 -14.04 -22.26
C GLU A 588 22.07 -13.65 -22.40
N LYS A 589 21.32 -13.60 -21.28
CA LYS A 589 19.92 -13.14 -21.27
C LYS A 589 19.77 -11.71 -21.79
N LYS A 590 20.72 -10.81 -21.47
CA LYS A 590 20.77 -9.44 -22.02
C LYS A 590 20.95 -9.44 -23.54
N ARG A 591 21.90 -10.23 -24.07
CA ARG A 591 22.11 -10.38 -25.52
C ARG A 591 20.89 -10.95 -26.24
N GLN A 592 20.23 -11.96 -25.68
CA GLN A 592 19.00 -12.53 -26.25
C GLN A 592 17.84 -11.50 -26.28
N LEU A 593 17.67 -10.73 -25.19
CA LEU A 593 16.64 -9.67 -25.11
C LEU A 593 16.93 -8.47 -26.03
N GLU A 594 18.19 -8.19 -26.33
CA GLU A 594 18.58 -7.18 -27.31
C GLU A 594 18.29 -7.64 -28.75
N LEU A 595 18.64 -8.89 -29.09
CA LEU A 595 18.30 -9.49 -30.37
C LEU A 595 16.78 -9.57 -30.59
N GLN A 596 16.00 -9.85 -29.54
CA GLN A 596 14.54 -9.81 -29.62
C GLN A 596 14.02 -8.40 -29.90
N ARG A 597 14.54 -7.38 -29.21
CA ARG A 597 14.14 -5.97 -29.45
C ARG A 597 14.45 -5.51 -30.87
N GLN A 598 15.60 -5.89 -31.42
CA GLN A 598 15.94 -5.59 -32.82
C GLN A 598 14.96 -6.22 -33.82
N LYS A 599 14.49 -7.45 -33.56
CA LYS A 599 13.44 -8.09 -34.38
C LYS A 599 12.09 -7.39 -34.27
N GLU A 600 11.64 -7.09 -33.05
CA GLU A 600 10.40 -6.36 -32.80
C GLU A 600 10.41 -4.95 -33.43
N GLU A 601 11.57 -4.29 -33.47
CA GLU A 601 11.75 -3.00 -34.12
C GLU A 601 11.68 -3.10 -35.65
N GLN A 602 12.33 -4.11 -36.25
CA GLN A 602 12.22 -4.39 -37.69
C GLN A 602 10.79 -4.74 -38.12
N GLU A 603 10.06 -5.53 -37.32
CA GLU A 603 8.64 -5.82 -37.58
C GLU A 603 7.77 -4.57 -37.46
N ARG A 604 8.02 -3.72 -36.46
CA ARG A 604 7.33 -2.42 -36.32
C ARG A 604 7.58 -1.50 -37.51
N GLN A 605 8.82 -1.39 -38.00
CA GLN A 605 9.14 -0.57 -39.18
C GLN A 605 8.41 -1.08 -40.43
N LYS A 606 8.41 -2.39 -40.69
CA LYS A 606 7.64 -3.01 -41.79
C LYS A 606 6.14 -2.73 -41.69
N LYS A 607 5.56 -2.77 -40.48
CA LYS A 607 4.14 -2.48 -40.26
C LYS A 607 3.80 -1.01 -40.53
N ILE A 608 4.64 -0.08 -40.08
CA ILE A 608 4.49 1.36 -40.36
C ILE A 608 4.56 1.64 -41.87
N GLU A 609 5.47 0.97 -42.59
CA GLU A 609 5.58 1.11 -44.04
C GLU A 609 4.36 0.55 -44.78
N GLN A 610 3.82 -0.59 -44.36
CA GLN A 610 2.57 -1.13 -44.90
C GLN A 610 1.37 -0.20 -44.63
N GLU A 611 1.26 0.35 -43.43
CA GLU A 611 0.20 1.33 -43.08
C GLU A 611 0.32 2.62 -43.90
N ARG A 612 1.54 3.12 -44.16
CA ARG A 612 1.77 4.27 -45.05
C ARG A 612 1.30 3.99 -46.48
N LEU A 613 1.67 2.84 -47.04
CA LEU A 613 1.27 2.45 -48.40
C LEU A 613 -0.26 2.34 -48.53
N GLN A 614 -0.94 1.78 -47.52
CA GLN A 614 -2.41 1.70 -47.49
C GLN A 614 -3.06 3.09 -47.40
N GLN A 615 -2.48 4.04 -46.65
CA GLN A 615 -2.97 5.42 -46.59
C GLN A 615 -2.81 6.14 -47.93
N GLU A 616 -1.66 6.00 -48.60
CA GLU A 616 -1.42 6.56 -49.94
C GLU A 616 -2.40 6.01 -50.99
N GLU A 617 -2.75 4.72 -50.90
CA GLU A 617 -3.75 4.10 -51.78
C GLU A 617 -5.17 4.63 -51.50
N GLN A 618 -5.57 4.74 -50.23
CA GLN A 618 -6.86 5.32 -49.84
C GLN A 618 -6.99 6.80 -50.25
N GLU A 619 -5.91 7.59 -50.18
CA GLU A 619 -5.92 8.97 -50.67
C GLU A 619 -6.10 9.06 -52.19
N LYS A 620 -5.47 8.16 -52.96
CA LYS A 620 -5.65 8.09 -54.42
C LYS A 620 -7.10 7.75 -54.78
N LEU A 621 -7.70 6.77 -54.10
CA LEU A 621 -9.11 6.41 -54.25
C LEU A 621 -10.05 7.59 -53.94
N LYS A 622 -9.83 8.30 -52.83
CA LYS A 622 -10.62 9.49 -52.45
C LYS A 622 -10.50 10.62 -53.49
N LYS A 623 -9.31 10.87 -54.03
CA LYS A 623 -9.10 11.87 -55.09
C LYS A 623 -9.86 11.50 -56.38
N GLN A 624 -9.80 10.23 -56.79
CA GLN A 624 -10.57 9.73 -57.96
C GLN A 624 -12.09 9.80 -57.73
N GLU A 625 -12.57 9.57 -56.52
CA GLU A 625 -13.99 9.69 -56.17
C GLU A 625 -14.47 11.15 -56.19
N GLN A 626 -13.70 12.09 -55.61
CA GLN A 626 -13.99 13.53 -55.68
C GLN A 626 -14.00 14.06 -57.11
N GLU A 627 -13.06 13.62 -57.96
CA GLU A 627 -13.00 14.03 -59.37
C GLU A 627 -14.21 13.51 -60.16
N ARG A 628 -14.64 12.27 -59.91
CA ARG A 628 -15.87 11.70 -60.49
C ARG A 628 -17.13 12.44 -60.07
N LEU A 629 -17.24 12.80 -58.78
CA LEU A 629 -18.37 13.57 -58.25
C LEU A 629 -18.44 14.97 -58.89
N ARG A 630 -17.28 15.62 -59.08
CA ARG A 630 -17.17 16.92 -59.75
C ARG A 630 -17.60 16.85 -61.22
N GLN A 631 -17.28 15.75 -61.92
CA GLN A 631 -17.75 15.53 -63.30
C GLN A 631 -19.27 15.34 -63.36
N GLN A 632 -19.87 14.64 -62.41
CA GLN A 632 -21.33 14.49 -62.32
C GLN A 632 -22.03 15.84 -62.09
N GLN A 633 -21.53 16.67 -61.17
CA GLN A 633 -22.09 18.01 -60.91
C GLN A 633 -22.04 18.92 -62.15
N LEU A 634 -20.95 18.87 -62.93
CA LEU A 634 -20.84 19.61 -64.19
C LEU A 634 -21.88 19.15 -65.22
N GLN A 635 -22.14 17.83 -65.33
CA GLN A 635 -23.17 17.28 -66.21
C GLN A 635 -24.59 17.69 -65.79
N GLU A 636 -24.87 17.71 -64.47
CA GLU A 636 -26.14 18.19 -63.92
C GLU A 636 -26.36 19.69 -64.18
N GLU A 637 -25.33 20.52 -64.01
CA GLU A 637 -25.40 21.95 -64.34
C GLU A 637 -25.65 22.19 -65.85
N GLU A 638 -25.00 21.43 -66.73
CA GLU A 638 -25.23 21.53 -68.17
C GLU A 638 -26.65 21.09 -68.57
N ALA A 639 -27.17 20.03 -67.94
CA ALA A 639 -28.54 19.58 -68.13
C ALA A 639 -29.56 20.64 -67.67
N LEU A 640 -29.34 21.24 -66.50
CA LEU A 640 -30.20 22.31 -65.97
C LEU A 640 -30.19 23.56 -66.86
N LYS A 641 -29.02 23.98 -67.35
CA LYS A 641 -28.91 25.10 -68.32
C LYS A 641 -29.68 24.83 -69.60
N LYS A 642 -29.59 23.60 -70.15
CA LYS A 642 -30.39 23.19 -71.32
C LYS A 642 -31.89 23.21 -71.03
N GLN A 643 -32.33 22.73 -69.86
CA GLN A 643 -33.74 22.77 -69.47
C GLN A 643 -34.26 24.22 -69.36
N GLN A 644 -33.52 25.11 -68.69
CA GLN A 644 -33.90 26.52 -68.56
C GLN A 644 -33.97 27.24 -69.92
N GLN A 645 -33.09 26.90 -70.86
CA GLN A 645 -33.15 27.44 -72.22
C GLN A 645 -34.42 26.95 -72.96
N LEU A 646 -34.75 25.66 -72.82
CA LEU A 646 -35.94 25.05 -73.44
C LEU A 646 -37.25 25.55 -72.83
N GLU A 647 -37.24 25.94 -71.54
CA GLU A 647 -38.37 26.62 -70.88
C GLU A 647 -38.54 28.07 -71.36
N LYS A 648 -37.44 28.81 -71.61
CA LYS A 648 -37.50 30.15 -72.23
C LYS A 648 -38.04 30.10 -73.65
N GLU A 649 -37.54 29.17 -74.48
CA GLU A 649 -38.01 28.98 -75.85
C GLU A 649 -39.53 28.70 -75.88
N LYS A 650 -40.04 27.90 -74.93
CA LYS A 650 -41.48 27.68 -74.75
C LYS A 650 -42.26 28.90 -74.26
N GLN A 651 -41.68 29.73 -73.38
CA GLN A 651 -42.34 30.98 -72.96
C GLN A 651 -42.44 31.97 -74.13
N GLU A 652 -41.38 32.14 -74.92
CA GLU A 652 -41.39 32.98 -76.12
C GLU A 652 -42.38 32.47 -77.19
N GLU A 653 -42.56 31.16 -77.30
CA GLU A 653 -43.57 30.55 -78.16
C GLU A 653 -45.00 30.78 -77.62
N LEU A 654 -45.21 30.69 -76.31
CA LEU A 654 -46.49 30.98 -75.66
C LEU A 654 -46.88 32.46 -75.78
N GLU A 655 -45.94 33.40 -75.61
CA GLU A 655 -46.18 34.83 -75.80
C GLU A 655 -46.54 35.17 -77.25
N LYS A 656 -45.95 34.47 -78.23
CA LYS A 656 -46.35 34.59 -79.65
C LYS A 656 -47.77 34.08 -79.89
N GLN A 657 -48.14 32.95 -79.29
CA GLN A 657 -49.51 32.42 -79.38
C GLN A 657 -50.52 33.35 -78.69
N GLN A 658 -50.17 33.94 -77.55
CA GLN A 658 -51.03 34.92 -76.86
C GLN A 658 -51.23 36.19 -77.71
N LYS A 659 -50.18 36.73 -78.33
CA LYS A 659 -50.34 37.87 -79.27
C LYS A 659 -51.23 37.53 -80.47
N GLN A 660 -51.10 36.33 -81.03
CA GLN A 660 -51.99 35.86 -82.10
C GLN A 660 -53.44 35.68 -81.64
N GLN A 661 -53.66 35.31 -80.37
CA GLN A 661 -55.00 35.25 -79.77
C GLN A 661 -55.56 36.65 -79.44
N GLU A 662 -54.73 37.59 -79.00
CA GLU A 662 -55.14 38.99 -78.79
C GLU A 662 -55.48 39.68 -80.12
N GLU A 663 -54.72 39.43 -81.19
CA GLU A 663 -55.05 39.88 -82.56
C GLU A 663 -56.40 39.29 -83.02
N ALA A 664 -56.63 37.98 -82.80
CA ALA A 664 -57.91 37.34 -83.12
C ALA A 664 -59.09 37.83 -82.23
N GLU A 665 -58.85 38.20 -80.97
CA GLU A 665 -59.85 38.79 -80.08
C GLU A 665 -60.16 40.27 -80.36
N VAL A 666 -59.29 40.97 -81.11
CA VAL A 666 -59.56 42.32 -81.63
C VAL A 666 -60.46 42.22 -82.87
N ASP A 667 -60.20 41.27 -83.76
CA ASP A 667 -61.09 41.00 -84.90
C ASP A 667 -62.47 40.49 -84.43
N ALA A 668 -62.53 39.63 -83.41
CA ALA A 668 -63.78 39.09 -82.86
C ALA A 668 -64.62 40.07 -82.01
N LYS A 669 -64.23 41.35 -81.91
CA LYS A 669 -65.02 42.42 -81.26
C LYS A 669 -65.69 43.36 -82.27
N GLN A 670 -65.62 43.03 -83.56
CA GLN A 670 -66.60 43.47 -84.56
C GLN A 670 -67.59 42.33 -84.81
N GLU A 671 -68.85 42.67 -85.08
CA GLU A 671 -69.96 41.72 -85.32
C GLU A 671 -70.49 40.95 -84.09
N ASP A 672 -71.04 41.72 -83.16
CA ASP A 672 -72.18 41.28 -82.37
C ASP A 672 -73.42 41.25 -83.30
N GLU A 673 -73.96 40.08 -83.66
CA GLU A 673 -75.43 39.88 -83.63
C GLU A 673 -75.92 38.42 -83.73
N GLN A 674 -76.67 38.03 -82.70
CA GLN A 674 -77.78 37.07 -82.64
C GLN A 674 -77.59 35.61 -82.17
N PRO A 675 -78.62 35.04 -81.48
CA PRO A 675 -78.42 33.92 -80.55
C PRO A 675 -79.34 32.69 -80.78
N GLN A 676 -78.93 31.51 -80.28
CA GLN A 676 -79.77 30.43 -79.68
C GLN A 676 -78.94 29.13 -79.54
N GLN A 677 -78.68 28.64 -78.32
CA GLN A 677 -79.46 27.63 -77.56
C GLN A 677 -78.94 26.16 -77.74
N PRO A 678 -79.28 25.21 -76.82
CA PRO A 678 -78.25 24.30 -76.28
C PRO A 678 -78.43 22.80 -76.57
N ALA A 679 -77.31 22.08 -76.57
CA ALA A 679 -77.13 20.62 -76.47
C ALA A 679 -75.60 20.34 -76.42
N SER A 680 -75.03 19.24 -75.94
CA SER A 680 -75.48 18.12 -75.10
C SER A 680 -74.23 17.33 -74.64
N ASN A 681 -74.34 16.57 -73.54
CA ASN A 681 -73.45 15.42 -73.26
C ASN A 681 -73.37 14.47 -74.49
N PRO A 682 -72.36 13.57 -74.65
CA PRO A 682 -71.74 12.80 -73.56
C PRO A 682 -70.24 12.41 -73.76
N SER A 683 -69.78 11.45 -72.92
CA SER A 683 -68.91 10.28 -73.18
C SER A 683 -68.13 10.19 -74.52
N SER A 684 -66.98 9.51 -74.60
CA SER A 684 -66.75 8.15 -74.10
C SER A 684 -65.29 7.70 -74.31
N GLU A 685 -64.88 6.67 -73.57
CA GLU A 685 -64.08 5.51 -74.05
C GLU A 685 -62.71 5.75 -74.72
N SER A 686 -61.63 5.18 -74.18
CA SER A 686 -61.09 3.83 -74.53
C SER A 686 -60.38 3.83 -75.91
N GLU A 687 -59.25 3.14 -76.13
CA GLU A 687 -59.04 1.74 -75.80
C GLU A 687 -57.64 1.42 -75.23
N SER A 688 -57.64 0.32 -74.46
CA SER A 688 -56.48 -0.56 -74.21
C SER A 688 -56.12 -1.35 -75.52
N PRO A 689 -55.35 -2.48 -75.58
CA PRO A 689 -54.72 -3.28 -74.52
C PRO A 689 -53.39 -3.99 -74.91
N LYS A 690 -53.02 -5.01 -74.11
CA LYS A 690 -52.17 -6.20 -74.42
C LYS A 690 -50.66 -5.97 -74.46
N LYS A 691 -49.87 -6.42 -73.47
CA LYS A 691 -49.58 -7.81 -72.97
C LYS A 691 -48.37 -8.48 -73.64
N ARG A 692 -47.28 -8.65 -72.86
CA ARG A 692 -46.56 -9.94 -72.59
C ARG A 692 -45.46 -9.65 -71.56
N LYS A 693 -45.62 -10.06 -70.29
CA LYS A 693 -45.21 -11.36 -69.69
C LYS A 693 -43.73 -11.72 -69.88
N GLY A 694 -42.95 -11.62 -68.78
CA GLY A 694 -41.56 -12.11 -68.70
C GLY A 694 -40.95 -11.99 -67.27
N ARG A 695 -41.29 -12.93 -66.38
CA ARG A 695 -40.47 -13.35 -65.20
C ARG A 695 -39.77 -14.68 -65.60
N PRO A 696 -38.72 -15.23 -64.94
CA PRO A 696 -38.38 -15.21 -63.51
C PRO A 696 -37.19 -14.26 -63.23
N LYS A 697 -36.23 -14.38 -62.28
CA LYS A 697 -35.85 -15.43 -61.29
C LYS A 697 -35.47 -14.83 -59.91
N LYS A 698 -34.37 -15.31 -59.33
CA LYS A 698 -33.81 -15.19 -57.97
C LYS A 698 -32.38 -15.76 -58.01
N GLU A 699 -31.48 -15.15 -57.25
CA GLU A 699 -30.25 -15.65 -56.58
C GLU A 699 -29.36 -14.41 -56.43
N LYS A 700 -28.94 -13.88 -55.27
CA LYS A 700 -28.55 -14.40 -53.94
C LYS A 700 -27.15 -15.03 -53.93
N LYS A 701 -26.28 -14.45 -53.08
CA LYS A 701 -24.83 -14.63 -52.90
C LYS A 701 -23.97 -13.90 -53.94
N GLU A 702 -22.80 -13.36 -53.58
CA GLU A 702 -22.10 -13.39 -52.28
C GLU A 702 -21.61 -11.99 -51.85
#